data_AF-A0AAD5E1E6-F1
#
_entry.id   AF-A0AAD5E1E6-F1
#
_cell.length_a   1.000
_cell.length_b   1.000
_cell.length_c   1.000
_cell.angle_alpha   90.00
_cell.angle_beta   90.00
_cell.angle_gamma   90.00
#
_symmetry.space_group_name_H-M   'P 1'
#
loop_
_entity.id
_entity.type
_entity.pdbx_description
1 polymer ?
#
loop_
_entity_poly.entity_id
_entity_poly.type
_entity_poly.pdbx_seq_one_letter_code
_entity_poly.pdbx_strand_id
1 'polypeptide(L)'
;MAPRLDRSKYMAKSQAQQLYCLTARELDGLPAEERPNPRNRSGPPMKLLAKEDLERAALAKYGSMAALEAERERRRERREQRSIASYFQPQAAPAQQQDGHPQQQPNGQPPPPPQQQQQVGQQGQEDQAQDGQQQVQQQEQQHLGSQVAAPLPFGQQPVPQPVQEQQQQQRGPPPAPGSGPLPWRQALPPLISERVCMVPRQQTAAPAAAATSATAAAAAEAAPGTQQAQQADQPAYVLYWMKTAVRGHENPALDAAAAAARQHGLPLLVASFLLASHPYASTRRNKFWLEGLRDAQAELRRQDVELLVYLEGWSDQQQQCEDKHGQLEGQQQQPEGQQQQSTGKQQQPGAQQQQEERPMEVEPSSTEAGGPAEGPAAAQLGLAAAAAQAAADPYDAHFSFHAQGFRQTAGWQALVRLASRAALVVTEDMPALAEDMPAAIPMAAVDTACVLPMRLVRKFHQRAYTFRSATEAQRRQRLKTYAPPPATLLGPAAVAPAALHGLPALPQRAADPGQLGWQPLELASIPPLHLQQRLRAVLQACQGIDHSVPSVTHLPGGSVAGYARWEAFRKKGLPLYAARRNDAMQRDGVSRLSAYHHFGMVSPFKIAREAALDKTAGGTKFLDELLIWREIGFNLCLHRHHQLHSLAGLPQWARATLEEHAGDPRPGLLPYSQLDRGASGDAFWDAAQKQLVRTGELHNNVRMTWGKAFLQWGPTPEAALRAALHCNHRWALDGCDPASYAGILWCFGLYDSPKGSAGTPISGSLAQRSTAGHARRLPPAAYSQLPV
;
A
#
# COMPACT_ATOMS: atom_id res chain seq x y z
N MET A 1 -7.03 22.03 43.32
CA MET A 1 -7.20 21.51 41.94
C MET A 1 -8.48 20.69 41.89
N ALA A 2 -9.30 20.80 40.84
CA ALA A 2 -10.45 19.91 40.68
C ALA A 2 -9.98 18.47 40.35
N PRO A 3 -10.64 17.41 40.88
CA PRO A 3 -10.27 16.04 40.59
C PRO A 3 -10.38 15.72 39.09
N ARG A 4 -9.51 14.84 38.59
CA ARG A 4 -9.51 14.41 37.18
C ARG A 4 -10.80 13.66 36.87
N LEU A 5 -11.44 14.00 35.74
CA LEU A 5 -12.67 13.38 35.28
C LEU A 5 -12.49 11.87 35.04
N ASP A 6 -13.24 11.05 35.76
CA ASP A 6 -13.30 9.61 35.52
C ASP A 6 -14.17 9.30 34.29
N ARG A 7 -13.51 9.19 33.13
CA ARG A 7 -14.14 8.81 31.86
C ARG A 7 -14.67 7.37 31.83
N SER A 8 -14.40 6.55 32.86
CA SER A 8 -15.07 5.27 33.01
C SER A 8 -16.52 5.43 33.48
N LYS A 9 -16.86 6.53 34.19
CA LYS A 9 -18.18 6.77 34.79
C LYS A 9 -19.05 7.81 34.08
N TYR A 10 -18.46 8.78 33.38
CA TYR A 10 -19.19 9.91 32.78
C TYR A 10 -19.07 9.98 31.24
N MET A 11 -20.10 10.53 30.59
CA MET A 11 -20.21 10.63 29.13
C MET A 11 -20.87 11.95 28.67
N ALA A 12 -20.44 12.50 27.53
CA ALA A 12 -21.04 13.70 26.95
C ALA A 12 -22.37 13.38 26.21
N LYS A 13 -23.33 14.31 26.25
CA LYS A 13 -24.69 14.14 25.67
C LYS A 13 -24.71 13.60 24.24
N SER A 14 -23.85 14.10 23.34
CA SER A 14 -23.80 13.65 21.94
C SER A 14 -23.33 12.20 21.79
N GLN A 15 -22.49 11.72 22.69
CA GLN A 15 -22.04 10.32 22.73
C GLN A 15 -23.11 9.43 23.36
N ALA A 16 -23.83 9.92 24.36
CA ALA A 16 -24.96 9.23 24.98
C ALA A 16 -26.11 8.98 23.99
N GLN A 17 -26.45 9.96 23.15
CA GLN A 17 -27.45 9.79 22.06
C GLN A 17 -27.09 8.64 21.10
N GLN A 18 -25.80 8.44 20.84
CA GLN A 18 -25.33 7.42 19.90
C GLN A 18 -25.23 6.03 20.53
N LEU A 19 -24.80 5.93 21.79
CA LEU A 19 -24.57 4.64 22.46
C LEU A 19 -25.84 4.09 23.13
N TYR A 20 -26.68 4.96 23.72
CA TYR A 20 -27.91 4.56 24.42
C TYR A 20 -29.19 4.82 23.61
N CYS A 21 -29.08 5.33 22.38
CA CYS A 21 -30.20 5.61 21.48
C CYS A 21 -31.30 6.57 22.00
N LEU A 22 -31.06 7.21 23.15
CA LEU A 22 -31.90 8.22 23.78
C LEU A 22 -31.93 9.52 22.95
N THR A 23 -33.07 10.20 22.97
CA THR A 23 -33.32 11.49 22.33
C THR A 23 -32.69 12.64 23.14
N ALA A 24 -32.65 13.84 22.56
CA ALA A 24 -32.20 15.02 23.30
C ALA A 24 -33.01 15.25 24.58
N ARG A 25 -34.35 15.17 24.48
CA ARG A 25 -35.29 15.41 25.59
C ARG A 25 -35.15 14.40 26.72
N GLU A 26 -34.96 13.11 26.40
CA GLU A 26 -34.74 12.07 27.41
C GLU A 26 -33.42 12.28 28.16
N LEU A 27 -32.37 12.78 27.48
CA LEU A 27 -31.07 13.07 28.10
C LEU A 27 -31.05 14.39 28.87
N ASP A 28 -31.89 15.36 28.52
CA ASP A 28 -32.04 16.62 29.27
C ASP A 28 -32.78 16.44 30.60
N GLY A 29 -33.55 15.35 30.76
CA GLY A 29 -34.20 14.96 32.02
C GLY A 29 -33.31 14.17 32.99
N LEU A 30 -32.05 13.89 32.65
CA LEU A 30 -31.12 13.13 33.49
C LEU A 30 -30.18 14.04 34.30
N PRO A 31 -29.72 13.62 35.49
CA PRO A 31 -28.72 14.36 36.25
C PRO A 31 -27.43 14.57 35.42
N ALA A 32 -27.03 15.83 35.28
CA ALA A 32 -25.87 16.23 34.50
C ALA A 32 -24.92 17.06 35.35
N GLU A 33 -23.64 16.70 35.35
CA GLU A 33 -22.57 17.50 35.93
C GLU A 33 -22.06 18.50 34.88
N GLU A 34 -22.07 19.79 35.21
CA GLU A 34 -21.53 20.82 34.33
C GLU A 34 -20.04 21.04 34.60
N ARG A 35 -19.22 20.95 33.55
CA ARG A 35 -17.77 21.21 33.62
C ARG A 35 -17.33 22.26 32.59
N PRO A 36 -16.33 23.11 32.90
CA PRO A 36 -15.78 24.06 31.93
C PRO A 36 -15.36 23.36 30.64
N ASN A 37 -15.78 23.90 29.50
CA ASN A 37 -15.60 23.25 28.21
C ASN A 37 -14.10 23.18 27.84
N PRO A 38 -13.51 21.98 27.69
CA PRO A 38 -12.07 21.82 27.50
C PRO A 38 -11.58 22.25 26.10
N ARG A 39 -12.49 22.55 25.17
CA ARG A 39 -12.17 23.06 23.83
C ARG A 39 -12.31 24.57 23.71
N ASN A 40 -13.14 25.19 24.55
CA ASN A 40 -13.29 26.64 24.64
C ASN A 40 -13.68 27.02 26.08
N ARG A 41 -12.75 27.61 26.84
CA ARG A 41 -12.98 27.97 28.26
C ARG A 41 -14.01 29.09 28.45
N SER A 42 -14.27 29.91 27.45
CA SER A 42 -15.33 30.94 27.45
C SER A 42 -16.62 30.49 26.75
N GLY A 43 -16.67 29.25 26.26
CA GLY A 43 -17.89 28.65 25.71
C GLY A 43 -18.79 28.04 26.79
N PRO A 44 -20.05 27.72 26.47
CA PRO A 44 -20.99 27.12 27.43
C PRO A 44 -20.43 25.80 28.00
N PRO A 45 -20.70 25.52 29.29
CA PRO A 45 -20.16 24.35 29.98
C PRO A 45 -20.62 23.04 29.34
N MET A 46 -19.75 22.03 29.42
CA MET A 46 -20.04 20.69 28.94
C MET A 46 -20.85 19.94 29.98
N LYS A 47 -22.09 19.58 29.64
CA LYS A 47 -22.92 18.65 30.41
C LYS A 47 -22.42 17.21 30.26
N LEU A 48 -22.10 16.58 31.38
CA LEU A 48 -21.65 15.20 31.49
C LEU A 48 -22.67 14.37 32.28
N LEU A 49 -23.10 13.27 31.68
CA LEU A 49 -24.11 12.36 32.23
C LEU A 49 -23.41 11.12 32.81
N ALA A 50 -23.87 10.65 33.97
CA ALA A 50 -23.37 9.40 34.56
C ALA A 50 -23.86 8.20 33.74
N LYS A 51 -22.99 7.21 33.50
CA LYS A 51 -23.34 6.00 32.73
C LYS A 51 -24.43 5.18 33.40
N GLU A 52 -24.44 5.13 34.73
CA GLU A 52 -25.45 4.40 35.52
C GLU A 52 -26.86 4.95 35.28
N ASP A 53 -27.01 6.28 35.16
CA ASP A 53 -28.29 6.92 34.85
C ASP A 53 -28.67 6.75 33.36
N LEU A 54 -27.68 6.76 32.45
CA LEU A 54 -27.89 6.44 31.04
C LEU A 54 -28.34 4.99 30.81
N GLU A 55 -27.76 4.06 31.57
CA GLU A 55 -28.10 2.64 31.56
C GLU A 55 -29.47 2.41 32.17
N ARG A 56 -29.80 3.06 33.29
CA ARG A 56 -31.15 3.02 33.88
C ARG A 56 -32.21 3.58 32.92
N ALA A 57 -31.93 4.70 32.26
CA ALA A 57 -32.83 5.30 31.27
C ALA A 57 -32.99 4.44 30.01
N ALA A 58 -31.91 3.81 29.54
CA ALA A 58 -31.97 2.89 28.41
C ALA A 58 -32.70 1.58 28.76
N LEU A 59 -32.49 1.03 29.95
CA LEU A 59 -33.24 -0.12 30.47
C LEU A 59 -34.73 0.21 30.62
N ALA A 60 -35.09 1.38 31.16
CA ALA A 60 -36.47 1.82 31.24
C ALA A 60 -37.14 1.97 29.86
N LYS A 61 -36.39 2.39 28.84
CA LYS A 61 -36.88 2.59 27.47
C LYS A 61 -36.98 1.31 26.64
N TYR A 62 -36.01 0.40 26.79
CA TYR A 62 -35.85 -0.77 25.93
C TYR A 62 -36.14 -2.10 26.65
N GLY A 63 -36.39 -2.09 27.96
CA GLY A 63 -36.64 -3.28 28.80
C GLY A 63 -35.39 -4.13 29.08
N SER A 64 -34.40 -4.14 28.18
CA SER A 64 -33.13 -4.85 28.35
C SER A 64 -32.00 -4.21 27.53
N MET A 65 -30.74 -4.50 27.90
CA MET A 65 -29.58 -4.09 27.11
C MET A 65 -29.53 -4.78 25.73
N ALA A 66 -30.00 -6.03 25.63
CA ALA A 66 -30.10 -6.73 24.35
C ALA A 66 -31.07 -6.04 23.36
N ALA A 67 -32.19 -5.50 23.86
CA ALA A 67 -33.13 -4.73 23.05
C ALA A 67 -32.57 -3.35 22.63
N LEU A 68 -31.75 -2.72 23.47
CA LEU A 68 -30.96 -1.54 23.07
C LEU A 68 -29.99 -1.87 21.94
N GLU A 69 -29.27 -3.00 22.03
CA GLU A 69 -28.35 -3.45 20.98
C GLU A 69 -29.07 -3.76 19.67
N ALA A 70 -30.22 -4.43 19.72
CA ALA A 70 -31.07 -4.66 18.55
C ALA A 70 -31.54 -3.34 17.91
N GLU A 71 -31.96 -2.34 18.69
CA GLU A 71 -32.35 -1.02 18.14
C GLU A 71 -31.16 -0.23 17.57
N ARG A 72 -29.96 -0.38 18.14
CA ARG A 72 -28.72 0.19 17.56
C ARG A 72 -28.45 -0.40 16.18
N GLU A 73 -28.63 -1.71 16.01
CA GLU A 73 -28.44 -2.36 14.72
C GLU A 73 -29.52 -1.94 13.71
N ARG A 74 -30.81 -1.93 14.08
CA ARG A 74 -31.89 -1.40 13.20
C ARG A 74 -31.67 0.06 12.78
N ARG A 75 -31.05 0.88 13.62
CA ARG A 75 -30.71 2.28 13.26
C ARG A 75 -29.50 2.36 12.34
N ARG A 76 -28.55 1.43 12.46
CA ARG A 76 -27.43 1.27 11.52
C ARG A 76 -27.93 0.82 10.15
N GLU A 77 -28.74 -0.24 10.10
CA GLU A 77 -29.36 -0.76 8.88
C GLU A 77 -30.20 0.31 8.16
N ARG A 78 -31.08 1.03 8.87
CA ARG A 78 -31.89 2.12 8.27
C ARG A 78 -31.06 3.28 7.74
N ARG A 79 -29.89 3.56 8.31
CA ARG A 79 -28.94 4.55 7.76
C ARG A 79 -28.22 4.03 6.52
N GLU A 80 -27.86 2.75 6.52
CA GLU A 80 -27.25 2.07 5.38
C GLU A 80 -28.23 1.99 4.20
N GLN A 81 -29.49 1.58 4.43
CA GLN A 81 -30.57 1.60 3.44
C GLN A 81 -30.88 2.99 2.90
N ARG A 82 -30.98 4.03 3.75
CA ARG A 82 -31.16 5.42 3.29
C ARG A 82 -29.97 5.91 2.46
N SER A 83 -28.75 5.55 2.85
CA SER A 83 -27.56 5.87 2.06
C SER A 83 -27.56 5.15 0.71
N ILE A 84 -28.03 3.89 0.65
CA ILE A 84 -28.15 3.13 -0.60
C ILE A 84 -29.23 3.75 -1.49
N ALA A 85 -30.41 4.08 -0.95
CA ALA A 85 -31.49 4.71 -1.69
C ALA A 85 -31.08 6.06 -2.32
N SER A 86 -30.25 6.87 -1.63
CA SER A 86 -29.75 8.13 -2.19
C SER A 86 -28.75 7.96 -3.35
N TYR A 87 -28.20 6.77 -3.59
CA TYR A 87 -27.36 6.48 -4.77
C TYR A 87 -28.15 6.01 -5.99
N PHE A 88 -29.44 5.67 -5.84
CA PHE A 88 -30.26 5.08 -6.92
C PHE A 88 -31.41 5.96 -7.39
N GLN A 89 -31.50 7.23 -6.94
CA GLN A 89 -32.41 8.19 -7.55
C GLN A 89 -31.80 8.72 -8.86
N PRO A 90 -32.42 8.49 -10.03
CA PRO A 90 -32.01 9.15 -11.26
C PRO A 90 -32.26 10.65 -11.11
N GLN A 91 -31.23 11.47 -11.35
CA GLN A 91 -31.42 12.91 -11.45
C GLN A 91 -32.29 13.20 -12.68
N ALA A 92 -33.39 13.93 -12.48
CA ALA A 92 -34.22 14.39 -13.59
C ALA A 92 -33.38 15.23 -14.54
N ALA A 93 -33.44 14.93 -15.84
CA ALA A 93 -32.64 15.64 -16.84
C ALA A 93 -33.02 17.14 -16.85
N PRO A 94 -32.04 18.06 -16.92
CA PRO A 94 -32.34 19.48 -17.03
C PRO A 94 -33.04 19.76 -18.36
N ALA A 95 -34.15 20.50 -18.29
CA ALA A 95 -34.89 20.89 -19.49
C ALA A 95 -34.02 21.81 -20.37
N GLN A 96 -33.93 21.48 -21.65
CA GLN A 96 -33.22 22.29 -22.64
C GLN A 96 -33.98 23.61 -22.86
N GLN A 97 -33.37 24.74 -22.47
CA GLN A 97 -33.81 26.05 -22.93
C GLN A 97 -33.21 26.30 -24.33
N GLN A 98 -34.07 26.63 -25.30
CA GLN A 98 -33.65 27.11 -26.61
C GLN A 98 -33.54 28.64 -26.59
N ASP A 99 -32.48 29.17 -27.19
CA ASP A 99 -32.26 30.61 -27.31
C ASP A 99 -33.28 31.29 -28.24
N GLY A 100 -33.78 32.46 -27.82
CA GLY A 100 -34.65 33.32 -28.61
C GLY A 100 -34.43 34.79 -28.23
N HIS A 101 -33.89 35.59 -29.16
CA HIS A 101 -33.58 37.01 -28.94
C HIS A 101 -34.84 37.92 -28.92
N PRO A 102 -34.74 39.16 -28.40
CA PRO A 102 -35.86 39.84 -27.74
C PRO A 102 -36.73 40.74 -28.63
N GLN A 103 -37.98 40.95 -28.21
CA GLN A 103 -38.82 42.10 -28.59
C GLN A 103 -39.36 42.84 -27.35
N GLN A 104 -39.84 44.06 -27.57
CA GLN A 104 -39.89 45.15 -26.58
C GLN A 104 -41.10 45.12 -25.63
N GLN A 105 -41.00 45.91 -24.55
CA GLN A 105 -41.94 45.99 -23.41
C GLN A 105 -43.28 46.69 -23.75
N PRO A 106 -44.30 46.71 -22.85
CA PRO A 106 -44.31 47.69 -21.75
C PRO A 106 -44.85 47.22 -20.37
N ASN A 107 -44.22 47.75 -19.32
CA ASN A 107 -44.70 48.04 -17.94
C ASN A 107 -45.92 47.32 -17.32
N GLY A 108 -45.69 46.75 -16.12
CA GLY A 108 -46.29 47.31 -14.90
C GLY A 108 -47.13 46.40 -14.00
N GLN A 109 -46.53 45.82 -12.94
CA GLN A 109 -47.02 45.78 -11.54
C GLN A 109 -46.08 44.93 -10.64
N PRO A 110 -45.91 45.28 -9.34
CA PRO A 110 -45.14 44.46 -8.40
C PRO A 110 -45.99 43.33 -7.76
N PRO A 111 -45.39 42.17 -7.41
CA PRO A 111 -46.11 41.08 -6.75
C PRO A 111 -46.36 41.37 -5.24
N PRO A 112 -47.45 40.83 -4.66
CA PRO A 112 -47.86 41.11 -3.27
C PRO A 112 -47.08 40.28 -2.22
N PRO A 113 -47.02 40.74 -0.95
CA PRO A 113 -46.30 40.06 0.14
C PRO A 113 -47.09 38.88 0.76
N PRO A 114 -46.42 37.96 1.46
CA PRO A 114 -47.04 36.75 2.02
C PRO A 114 -47.90 37.05 3.27
N GLN A 115 -49.10 36.48 3.32
CA GLN A 115 -50.00 36.58 4.48
C GLN A 115 -49.76 35.45 5.49
N GLN A 116 -49.74 35.81 6.77
CA GLN A 116 -49.89 34.90 7.90
C GLN A 116 -51.36 34.86 8.35
N GLN A 117 -51.85 33.70 8.77
CA GLN A 117 -52.85 33.47 9.86
C GLN A 117 -52.98 31.95 10.04
N GLN A 118 -52.67 31.36 11.21
CA GLN A 118 -53.38 31.35 12.50
C GLN A 118 -54.45 30.24 12.62
N GLN A 119 -54.62 29.72 13.84
CA GLN A 119 -55.30 28.45 14.16
C GLN A 119 -56.73 28.64 14.70
N VAL A 120 -57.68 27.81 14.24
CA VAL A 120 -58.91 27.30 14.91
C VAL A 120 -59.28 25.96 14.20
N GLY A 121 -59.87 24.91 14.78
CA GLY A 121 -60.09 24.56 16.20
C GLY A 121 -61.18 23.47 16.40
N GLN A 122 -61.06 22.69 17.48
CA GLN A 122 -62.08 21.79 18.11
C GLN A 122 -62.59 20.49 17.42
N GLN A 123 -62.38 19.37 18.13
CA GLN A 123 -63.34 18.33 18.61
C GLN A 123 -64.23 17.45 17.68
N GLY A 124 -64.45 16.18 18.11
CA GLY A 124 -65.41 15.17 17.59
C GLY A 124 -64.82 14.30 16.46
N GLN A 125 -64.27 13.10 16.66
CA GLN A 125 -64.76 11.83 17.25
C GLN A 125 -65.69 11.01 16.31
N GLU A 126 -65.28 9.76 16.04
CA GLU A 126 -65.96 8.67 15.29
C GLU A 126 -66.24 8.98 13.79
N ASP A 127 -65.73 8.23 12.80
CA ASP A 127 -65.99 6.79 12.60
C ASP A 127 -65.02 6.12 11.59
N GLN A 128 -65.16 4.79 11.42
CA GLN A 128 -64.52 3.88 10.43
C GLN A 128 -63.07 3.40 10.68
N ALA A 129 -62.96 2.08 10.86
CA ALA A 129 -61.75 1.36 11.20
C ALA A 129 -61.07 0.68 10.00
N GLN A 130 -59.75 0.50 10.15
CA GLN A 130 -58.99 -0.73 9.92
C GLN A 130 -59.52 -1.77 8.90
N ASP A 131 -58.73 -2.05 7.87
CA ASP A 131 -58.39 -3.43 7.50
C ASP A 131 -57.04 -3.51 6.77
N GLY A 132 -56.43 -4.71 6.69
CA GLY A 132 -55.25 -4.95 5.84
C GLY A 132 -53.93 -5.35 6.53
N GLN A 133 -53.94 -5.81 7.79
CA GLN A 133 -52.83 -6.57 8.37
C GLN A 133 -53.30 -7.90 8.99
N GLN A 134 -53.68 -8.85 8.14
CA GLN A 134 -53.77 -10.26 8.52
C GLN A 134 -53.76 -11.17 7.27
N GLN A 135 -52.60 -11.78 6.97
CA GLN A 135 -52.52 -13.07 6.29
C GLN A 135 -51.10 -13.67 6.45
N VAL A 136 -51.03 -15.00 6.34
CA VAL A 136 -49.82 -15.85 6.50
C VAL A 136 -49.27 -15.97 7.94
N GLN A 137 -50.16 -16.28 8.88
CA GLN A 137 -49.84 -17.18 9.99
C GLN A 137 -51.11 -17.93 10.47
N GLN A 138 -51.60 -18.89 9.66
CA GLN A 138 -52.50 -19.97 10.12
C GLN A 138 -52.70 -21.05 9.04
N GLN A 139 -51.80 -22.04 9.03
CA GLN A 139 -51.98 -23.43 8.63
C GLN A 139 -50.75 -24.17 9.21
N GLU A 140 -50.81 -25.20 10.05
CA GLU A 140 -51.93 -25.82 10.78
C GLU A 140 -51.45 -26.23 12.18
N GLN A 141 -52.20 -25.85 13.22
CA GLN A 141 -52.62 -26.86 14.19
C GLN A 141 -53.92 -27.42 13.59
N GLN A 142 -54.24 -28.71 13.64
CA GLN A 142 -54.24 -29.55 14.83
C GLN A 142 -54.04 -31.02 14.42
N HIS A 143 -53.29 -31.80 15.21
CA HIS A 143 -53.73 -33.15 15.59
C HIS A 143 -53.22 -33.48 17.01
N LEU A 144 -54.00 -34.28 17.72
CA LEU A 144 -53.99 -34.39 19.19
C LEU A 144 -52.91 -35.37 19.70
N GLY A 145 -52.64 -35.29 21.01
CA GLY A 145 -52.63 -36.53 21.82
C GLY A 145 -51.31 -36.95 22.45
N SER A 146 -51.07 -36.46 23.67
CA SER A 146 -50.62 -37.23 24.84
C SER A 146 -49.97 -38.61 24.64
N GLN A 147 -48.74 -38.79 25.17
CA GLN A 147 -48.48 -39.71 26.30
C GLN A 147 -47.05 -39.60 26.86
N VAL A 148 -46.85 -40.12 28.08
CA VAL A 148 -45.63 -40.05 28.90
C VAL A 148 -44.97 -41.43 28.98
N ALA A 149 -43.66 -41.54 28.73
CA ALA A 149 -42.77 -42.56 29.32
C ALA A 149 -41.29 -42.30 28.99
N ALA A 150 -40.39 -42.86 29.82
CA ALA A 150 -38.94 -42.96 29.63
C ALA A 150 -38.52 -44.43 29.92
N PRO A 151 -37.23 -44.85 29.86
CA PRO A 151 -36.11 -44.48 28.97
C PRO A 151 -35.31 -45.72 28.42
N LEU A 152 -34.20 -45.48 27.67
CA LEU A 152 -33.09 -46.43 27.33
C LEU A 152 -33.35 -47.57 26.30
N PRO A 153 -32.32 -48.24 25.71
CA PRO A 153 -30.94 -47.83 25.35
C PRO A 153 -30.48 -48.24 23.89
N PHE A 154 -29.25 -47.87 23.53
CA PHE A 154 -28.32 -48.46 22.52
C PHE A 154 -28.81 -49.43 21.42
N GLY A 155 -28.45 -49.17 20.16
CA GLY A 155 -28.11 -50.24 19.21
C GLY A 155 -28.23 -49.96 17.70
N GLN A 156 -27.08 -49.97 17.01
CA GLN A 156 -26.88 -50.29 15.58
C GLN A 156 -27.44 -49.36 14.48
N GLN A 157 -26.61 -49.14 13.44
CA GLN A 157 -27.00 -48.49 12.19
C GLN A 157 -27.72 -49.46 11.25
N PRO A 158 -28.42 -48.92 10.24
CA PRO A 158 -28.13 -49.39 8.88
C PRO A 158 -27.86 -48.26 7.88
N VAL A 159 -27.02 -48.58 6.90
CA VAL A 159 -26.68 -47.76 5.73
C VAL A 159 -27.82 -47.81 4.69
N PRO A 160 -28.12 -46.71 3.99
CA PRO A 160 -28.72 -46.78 2.66
C PRO A 160 -27.81 -46.21 1.56
N GLN A 161 -27.85 -46.86 0.40
CA GLN A 161 -27.18 -46.45 -0.84
C GLN A 161 -28.06 -45.44 -1.66
N PRO A 162 -27.56 -44.88 -2.78
CA PRO A 162 -27.94 -43.52 -3.19
C PRO A 162 -29.21 -43.44 -4.05
N VAL A 163 -29.88 -42.29 -3.97
CA VAL A 163 -30.91 -41.87 -4.91
C VAL A 163 -30.32 -40.76 -5.81
N GLN A 164 -30.49 -40.91 -7.13
CA GLN A 164 -30.17 -39.88 -8.10
C GLN A 164 -31.33 -38.87 -8.17
N GLU A 165 -31.04 -37.57 -8.07
CA GLU A 165 -31.97 -36.53 -8.53
C GLU A 165 -31.29 -35.55 -9.48
N GLN A 166 -32.05 -35.17 -10.50
CA GLN A 166 -31.60 -34.34 -11.61
C GLN A 166 -31.68 -32.86 -11.22
N GLN A 167 -30.57 -32.12 -11.35
CA GLN A 167 -30.63 -30.65 -11.42
C GLN A 167 -30.14 -30.16 -12.78
N GLN A 168 -31.04 -29.48 -13.48
CA GLN A 168 -30.82 -28.94 -14.81
C GLN A 168 -29.90 -27.72 -14.75
N GLN A 169 -28.85 -27.72 -15.57
CA GLN A 169 -27.81 -26.70 -15.57
C GLN A 169 -28.25 -25.42 -16.28
N GLN A 170 -28.30 -24.28 -15.58
CA GLN A 170 -28.09 -22.99 -16.24
C GLN A 170 -26.59 -22.79 -16.47
N ARG A 171 -26.11 -23.15 -17.65
CA ARG A 171 -24.70 -22.94 -18.03
C ARG A 171 -24.43 -21.46 -18.31
N GLY A 172 -23.56 -20.85 -17.53
CA GLY A 172 -22.78 -19.71 -18.00
C GLY A 172 -21.84 -20.13 -19.16
N PRO A 173 -21.27 -19.17 -19.91
CA PRO A 173 -20.38 -19.49 -21.02
C PRO A 173 -19.19 -20.34 -20.55
N PRO A 174 -18.73 -21.33 -21.36
CA PRO A 174 -17.64 -22.20 -20.97
C PRO A 174 -16.33 -21.41 -20.78
N PRO A 175 -15.44 -21.85 -19.86
CA PRO A 175 -14.12 -21.25 -19.72
C PRO A 175 -13.31 -21.42 -21.01
N ALA A 176 -12.49 -20.42 -21.34
CA ALA A 176 -11.66 -20.43 -22.54
C ALA A 176 -10.68 -21.63 -22.55
N PRO A 177 -10.39 -22.23 -23.73
CA PRO A 177 -9.59 -23.43 -23.81
C PRO A 177 -8.16 -23.21 -23.27
N GLY A 178 -7.77 -24.05 -22.31
CA GLY A 178 -6.51 -23.96 -21.56
C GLY A 178 -6.65 -24.24 -20.06
N SER A 179 -7.86 -24.21 -19.52
CA SER A 179 -8.15 -24.40 -18.09
C SER A 179 -8.36 -25.88 -17.68
N GLY A 180 -7.40 -26.75 -17.99
CA GLY A 180 -7.34 -28.06 -17.32
C GLY A 180 -6.99 -27.88 -15.83
N PRO A 181 -7.47 -28.75 -14.92
CA PRO A 181 -7.02 -28.73 -13.53
C PRO A 181 -5.53 -29.04 -13.46
N LEU A 182 -4.72 -28.06 -13.05
CA LEU A 182 -3.28 -28.24 -12.81
C LEU A 182 -3.09 -29.13 -11.56
N PRO A 183 -2.55 -30.36 -11.68
CA PRO A 183 -2.58 -31.30 -10.55
C PRO A 183 -1.74 -30.83 -9.35
N TRP A 184 -0.59 -30.19 -9.58
CA TRP A 184 0.24 -29.58 -8.51
C TRP A 184 -0.53 -28.53 -7.71
N ARG A 185 -1.45 -27.79 -8.34
CA ARG A 185 -2.28 -26.81 -7.63
C ARG A 185 -3.31 -27.49 -6.72
N GLN A 186 -3.75 -28.70 -7.05
CA GLN A 186 -4.62 -29.51 -6.18
C GLN A 186 -3.84 -30.16 -5.04
N ALA A 187 -2.55 -30.44 -5.23
CA ALA A 187 -1.66 -30.94 -4.18
C ALA A 187 -1.25 -29.88 -3.14
N LEU A 188 -1.46 -28.58 -3.42
CA LEU A 188 -1.20 -27.50 -2.48
C LEU A 188 -2.27 -27.43 -1.36
N PRO A 189 -1.89 -27.10 -0.12
CA PRO A 189 -2.84 -26.79 0.94
C PRO A 189 -3.86 -25.73 0.48
N PRO A 190 -5.15 -25.81 0.84
CA PRO A 190 -6.18 -24.91 0.31
C PRO A 190 -5.87 -23.41 0.45
N LEU A 191 -5.26 -22.99 1.57
CA LEU A 191 -4.85 -21.60 1.84
C LEU A 191 -3.66 -21.10 0.99
N ILE A 192 -2.96 -22.00 0.29
CA ILE A 192 -1.93 -21.66 -0.70
C ILE A 192 -2.52 -21.80 -2.10
N SER A 193 -3.27 -22.87 -2.38
CA SER A 193 -3.92 -23.11 -3.67
C SER A 193 -4.87 -21.98 -4.10
N GLU A 194 -5.57 -21.34 -3.16
CA GLU A 194 -6.41 -20.16 -3.42
C GLU A 194 -5.65 -18.89 -3.82
N ARG A 195 -4.34 -18.83 -3.53
CA ARG A 195 -3.44 -17.69 -3.83
C ARG A 195 -2.89 -17.74 -5.24
N VAL A 196 -2.85 -18.93 -5.82
CA VAL A 196 -2.30 -19.20 -7.15
C VAL A 196 -3.31 -18.79 -8.22
N CYS A 197 -2.91 -17.86 -9.07
CA CYS A 197 -3.61 -17.48 -10.29
C CYS A 197 -2.73 -17.82 -11.49
N MET A 198 -3.26 -18.56 -12.47
CA MET A 198 -2.54 -18.74 -13.74
C MET A 198 -2.62 -17.45 -14.53
N VAL A 199 -1.48 -16.99 -15.02
CA VAL A 199 -1.44 -15.81 -15.90
C VAL A 199 -2.08 -16.22 -17.23
N PRO A 200 -3.09 -15.49 -17.73
CA PRO A 200 -3.66 -15.76 -19.04
C PRO A 200 -2.57 -15.60 -20.11
N ARG A 201 -2.41 -16.61 -20.98
CA ARG A 201 -1.57 -16.45 -22.18
C ARG A 201 -2.22 -15.38 -23.05
N GLN A 202 -1.55 -14.24 -23.23
CA GLN A 202 -1.94 -13.31 -24.28
C GLN A 202 -1.79 -14.04 -25.61
N GLN A 203 -2.90 -14.33 -26.28
CA GLN A 203 -2.87 -14.73 -27.68
C GLN A 203 -2.37 -13.51 -28.45
N THR A 204 -1.13 -13.55 -28.92
CA THR A 204 -0.68 -12.61 -29.93
C THR A 204 -1.57 -12.81 -31.15
N ALA A 205 -2.46 -11.86 -31.41
CA ALA A 205 -3.12 -11.77 -32.70
C ALA A 205 -1.99 -11.76 -33.74
N ALA A 206 -1.96 -12.77 -34.61
CA ALA A 206 -0.98 -12.79 -35.69
C ALA A 206 -1.11 -11.46 -36.45
N PRO A 207 -0.01 -10.74 -36.75
CA PRO A 207 -0.09 -9.57 -37.59
C PRO A 207 -0.79 -10.01 -38.88
N ALA A 208 -1.90 -9.35 -39.22
CA ALA A 208 -2.66 -9.68 -40.41
C ALA A 208 -1.71 -9.59 -41.60
N ALA A 209 -1.40 -10.74 -42.20
CA ALA A 209 -0.39 -10.84 -43.24
C ALA A 209 -0.90 -10.06 -44.46
N ALA A 210 -0.40 -8.83 -44.61
CA ALA A 210 -0.52 -8.09 -45.84
C ALA A 210 0.26 -8.88 -46.91
N ALA A 211 -0.47 -9.66 -47.69
CA ALA A 211 0.09 -10.50 -48.73
C ALA A 211 0.64 -9.63 -49.87
N THR A 212 1.92 -9.27 -49.78
CA THR A 212 2.71 -8.80 -50.91
C THR A 212 3.67 -9.91 -51.33
N SER A 213 3.24 -10.67 -52.33
CA SER A 213 4.01 -11.75 -52.95
C SER A 213 5.14 -11.20 -53.83
N ALA A 214 6.38 -11.25 -53.36
CA ALA A 214 7.58 -11.29 -54.21
C ALA A 214 8.82 -11.76 -53.42
N THR A 215 9.76 -12.40 -54.12
CA THR A 215 11.16 -12.65 -53.68
C THR A 215 11.36 -13.44 -52.38
N ALA A 216 10.88 -14.69 -52.36
CA ALA A 216 11.43 -15.75 -51.49
C ALA A 216 12.04 -16.86 -52.37
N ALA A 217 13.18 -16.56 -53.02
CA ALA A 217 13.87 -17.47 -53.94
C ALA A 217 15.38 -17.18 -54.05
N ALA A 218 16.08 -17.12 -52.91
CA ALA A 218 17.54 -17.16 -52.83
C ALA A 218 17.99 -17.56 -51.40
N ALA A 219 19.18 -18.15 -51.28
CA ALA A 219 19.83 -18.53 -50.01
C ALA A 219 19.17 -19.66 -49.20
N ALA A 220 19.05 -20.84 -49.83
CA ALA A 220 19.00 -22.11 -49.11
C ALA A 220 20.14 -23.02 -49.58
N GLU A 221 21.34 -22.88 -49.01
CA GLU A 221 22.43 -23.85 -49.23
C GLU A 221 23.45 -23.89 -48.07
N ALA A 222 23.67 -25.12 -47.58
CA ALA A 222 24.84 -25.66 -46.86
C ALA A 222 25.44 -24.96 -45.60
N ALA A 223 25.18 -25.55 -44.43
CA ALA A 223 26.21 -25.85 -43.42
C ALA A 223 25.79 -27.05 -42.53
N PRO A 224 26.61 -28.10 -42.34
CA PRO A 224 26.24 -29.28 -41.55
C PRO A 224 26.58 -29.14 -40.05
N GLY A 225 25.61 -29.38 -39.18
CA GLY A 225 25.81 -29.38 -37.71
C GLY A 225 24.67 -30.03 -36.91
N THR A 226 23.78 -30.76 -37.59
CA THR A 226 22.40 -31.00 -37.16
C THR A 226 22.21 -32.15 -36.15
N GLN A 227 23.17 -32.37 -35.25
CA GLN A 227 23.09 -33.40 -34.20
C GLN A 227 23.31 -32.91 -32.76
N GLN A 228 23.75 -31.66 -32.54
CA GLN A 228 23.80 -31.07 -31.19
C GLN A 228 22.56 -30.22 -30.82
N ALA A 229 21.73 -29.85 -31.80
CA ALA A 229 20.55 -29.01 -31.56
C ALA A 229 19.34 -29.76 -30.96
N GLN A 230 19.33 -31.11 -30.98
CA GLN A 230 18.17 -31.92 -30.59
C GLN A 230 18.09 -32.29 -29.09
N GLN A 231 19.03 -31.82 -28.26
CA GLN A 231 19.00 -32.01 -26.80
C GLN A 231 18.42 -30.81 -26.01
N ALA A 232 17.93 -29.77 -26.69
CA ALA A 232 17.50 -28.52 -26.05
C ALA A 232 16.03 -28.49 -25.56
N ASP A 233 15.24 -29.53 -25.82
CA ASP A 233 13.77 -29.45 -25.85
C ASP A 233 13.05 -29.97 -24.58
N GLN A 234 13.78 -30.20 -23.48
CA GLN A 234 13.20 -30.57 -22.18
C GLN A 234 13.43 -29.48 -21.12
N PRO A 235 12.42 -29.13 -20.31
CA PRO A 235 12.57 -28.13 -19.26
C PRO A 235 13.54 -28.62 -18.17
N ALA A 236 14.45 -27.74 -17.75
CA ALA A 236 15.54 -28.08 -16.83
C ALA A 236 15.17 -27.89 -15.34
N TYR A 237 14.16 -27.07 -15.04
CA TYR A 237 13.74 -26.72 -13.68
C TYR A 237 12.32 -26.11 -13.66
N VAL A 238 11.78 -25.89 -12.47
CA VAL A 238 10.77 -24.84 -12.22
C VAL A 238 11.49 -23.58 -11.73
N LEU A 239 11.09 -22.41 -12.22
CA LEU A 239 11.70 -21.13 -11.85
C LEU A 239 10.76 -20.35 -10.90
N TYR A 240 11.22 -19.97 -9.72
CA TYR A 240 10.58 -18.90 -8.94
C TYR A 240 11.31 -17.58 -9.21
N TRP A 241 10.65 -16.69 -9.95
CA TRP A 241 11.06 -15.30 -10.08
C TRP A 241 10.58 -14.49 -8.87
N MET A 242 11.49 -14.29 -7.92
CA MET A 242 11.28 -13.57 -6.66
C MET A 242 11.48 -12.07 -6.86
N LYS A 243 10.42 -11.29 -6.67
CA LYS A 243 10.42 -9.81 -6.81
C LYS A 243 10.24 -9.11 -5.47
N THR A 244 9.22 -9.51 -4.72
CA THR A 244 8.72 -8.73 -3.56
C THR A 244 8.52 -9.54 -2.29
N ALA A 245 8.57 -10.87 -2.34
CA ALA A 245 8.63 -11.72 -1.15
C ALA A 245 10.07 -12.16 -0.88
N VAL A 246 10.93 -11.21 -0.50
CA VAL A 246 12.39 -11.43 -0.30
C VAL A 246 12.65 -12.20 1.01
N ARG A 247 12.28 -13.48 1.01
CA ARG A 247 12.40 -14.42 2.13
C ARG A 247 12.29 -15.87 1.67
N GLY A 248 13.08 -16.75 2.27
CA GLY A 248 13.03 -18.21 2.13
C GLY A 248 12.12 -18.89 3.16
N HIS A 249 11.42 -18.12 4.00
CA HIS A 249 10.44 -18.57 4.97
C HIS A 249 9.08 -17.88 4.74
N GLU A 250 8.00 -18.50 5.21
CA GLU A 250 6.60 -18.05 5.05
C GLU A 250 6.26 -17.40 3.67
N ASN A 251 6.54 -18.12 2.58
CA ASN A 251 6.46 -17.60 1.22
C ASN A 251 5.62 -18.53 0.30
N PRO A 252 4.31 -18.23 0.12
CA PRO A 252 3.42 -19.03 -0.71
C PRO A 252 3.83 -19.20 -2.18
N ALA A 253 4.64 -18.29 -2.74
CA ALA A 253 5.16 -18.43 -4.10
C ALA A 253 6.23 -19.53 -4.16
N LEU A 254 7.08 -19.62 -3.14
CA LEU A 254 8.07 -20.68 -2.99
C LEU A 254 7.40 -22.04 -2.78
N ASP A 255 6.35 -22.10 -1.93
CA ASP A 255 5.55 -23.32 -1.72
C ASP A 255 4.90 -23.81 -3.04
N ALA A 256 4.34 -22.89 -3.83
CA ALA A 256 3.75 -23.19 -5.13
C ALA A 256 4.78 -23.68 -6.15
N ALA A 257 5.95 -23.04 -6.21
CA ALA A 257 7.05 -23.45 -7.09
C ALA A 257 7.59 -24.83 -6.72
N ALA A 258 7.73 -25.13 -5.43
CA ALA A 258 8.17 -26.43 -4.93
C ALA A 258 7.16 -27.56 -5.20
N ALA A 259 5.85 -27.29 -5.08
CA ALA A 259 4.81 -28.25 -5.44
C ALA A 259 4.82 -28.58 -6.94
N ALA A 260 5.00 -27.56 -7.80
CA ALA A 260 5.17 -27.77 -9.24
C ALA A 260 6.46 -28.55 -9.56
N ALA A 261 7.59 -28.17 -8.98
CA ALA A 261 8.88 -28.84 -9.15
C ALA A 261 8.78 -30.34 -8.82
N ARG A 262 8.17 -30.67 -7.66
CA ARG A 262 7.91 -32.05 -7.24
C ARG A 262 7.00 -32.81 -8.20
N GLN A 263 5.92 -32.22 -8.71
CA GLN A 263 5.05 -32.91 -9.68
C GLN A 263 5.81 -33.21 -10.99
N HIS A 264 6.63 -32.28 -11.46
CA HIS A 264 7.38 -32.45 -12.71
C HIS A 264 8.63 -33.33 -12.56
N GLY A 265 9.02 -33.71 -11.34
CA GLY A 265 10.29 -34.41 -11.09
C GLY A 265 11.50 -33.54 -11.42
N LEU A 266 11.36 -32.21 -11.30
CA LEU A 266 12.37 -31.22 -11.69
C LEU A 266 12.93 -30.48 -10.46
N PRO A 267 14.17 -29.98 -10.55
CA PRO A 267 14.75 -29.09 -9.54
C PRO A 267 14.01 -27.73 -9.51
N LEU A 268 14.16 -27.01 -8.39
CA LEU A 268 13.68 -25.65 -8.21
C LEU A 268 14.85 -24.66 -8.28
N LEU A 269 14.74 -23.66 -9.15
CA LEU A 269 15.64 -22.51 -9.22
C LEU A 269 14.90 -21.26 -8.73
N VAL A 270 15.53 -20.45 -7.87
CA VAL A 270 15.03 -19.12 -7.50
C VAL A 270 15.93 -18.05 -8.12
N ALA A 271 15.34 -17.00 -8.67
CA ALA A 271 16.08 -15.86 -9.20
C ALA A 271 15.42 -14.54 -8.83
N SER A 272 16.22 -13.55 -8.45
CA SER A 272 15.79 -12.17 -8.20
C SER A 272 16.62 -11.18 -9.02
N PHE A 273 15.99 -10.09 -9.46
CA PHE A 273 16.57 -9.13 -10.40
C PHE A 273 16.46 -7.72 -9.83
N LEU A 274 17.59 -7.12 -9.45
CA LEU A 274 17.69 -5.70 -9.12
C LEU A 274 17.85 -4.88 -10.39
N LEU A 275 16.95 -3.90 -10.55
CA LEU A 275 16.92 -2.98 -11.68
C LEU A 275 17.43 -1.61 -11.21
N ALA A 276 18.62 -1.24 -11.68
CA ALA A 276 19.19 0.07 -11.45
C ALA A 276 18.41 1.15 -12.24
N SER A 277 17.79 0.75 -13.35
CA SER A 277 16.95 1.56 -14.26
C SER A 277 15.57 1.97 -13.73
N HIS A 278 15.15 1.52 -12.53
CA HIS A 278 13.90 2.00 -11.92
C HIS A 278 14.05 3.46 -11.43
N PRO A 279 13.14 4.42 -11.68
CA PRO A 279 13.41 5.85 -11.43
C PRO A 279 13.61 6.24 -9.98
N TYR A 280 13.11 5.43 -9.05
CA TYR A 280 13.32 5.59 -7.61
C TYR A 280 14.32 4.56 -7.06
N ALA A 281 15.08 3.88 -7.93
CA ALA A 281 16.27 3.14 -7.53
C ALA A 281 17.25 4.13 -6.92
N SER A 282 17.74 3.80 -5.73
CA SER A 282 18.63 4.66 -4.97
C SER A 282 19.61 3.82 -4.18
N THR A 283 20.73 4.42 -3.79
CA THR A 283 21.68 3.77 -2.86
C THR A 283 20.94 3.29 -1.59
N ARG A 284 20.00 4.09 -1.06
CA ARG A 284 19.14 3.70 0.06
C ARG A 284 18.31 2.44 -0.17
N ARG A 285 17.49 2.43 -1.21
CA ARG A 285 16.51 1.35 -1.44
C ARG A 285 17.22 0.05 -1.86
N ASN A 286 18.24 0.14 -2.71
CA ASN A 286 18.99 -1.04 -3.14
C ASN A 286 19.87 -1.61 -2.02
N LYS A 287 20.52 -0.78 -1.18
CA LYS A 287 21.23 -1.27 0.03
C LYS A 287 20.30 -2.07 0.94
N PHE A 288 19.12 -1.53 1.25
CA PHE A 288 18.15 -2.20 2.11
C PHE A 288 17.66 -3.52 1.48
N TRP A 289 17.37 -3.53 0.17
CA TRP A 289 16.96 -4.74 -0.55
C TRP A 289 18.05 -5.81 -0.61
N LEU A 290 19.32 -5.45 -0.87
CA LEU A 290 20.45 -6.39 -0.88
C LEU A 290 20.69 -7.03 0.50
N GLU A 291 20.47 -6.30 1.61
CA GLU A 291 20.47 -6.89 2.95
C GLU A 291 19.32 -7.91 3.13
N GLY A 292 18.16 -7.68 2.51
CA GLY A 292 17.07 -8.67 2.42
C GLY A 292 17.45 -9.91 1.62
N LEU A 293 18.03 -9.72 0.43
CA LEU A 293 18.44 -10.81 -0.46
C LEU A 293 19.55 -11.67 0.16
N ARG A 294 20.44 -11.08 0.96
CA ARG A 294 21.42 -11.82 1.76
C ARG A 294 20.76 -12.81 2.72
N ASP A 295 19.79 -12.35 3.51
CA ASP A 295 19.05 -13.21 4.44
C ASP A 295 18.26 -14.28 3.67
N ALA A 296 17.60 -13.92 2.57
CA ALA A 296 16.83 -14.86 1.73
C ALA A 296 17.72 -15.92 1.07
N GLN A 297 18.89 -15.55 0.53
CA GLN A 297 19.86 -16.49 -0.06
C GLN A 297 20.40 -17.45 0.99
N ALA A 298 20.70 -16.96 2.20
CA ALA A 298 21.11 -17.81 3.32
C ALA A 298 19.98 -18.73 3.83
N GLU A 299 18.72 -18.28 3.82
CA GLU A 299 17.54 -19.09 4.17
C GLU A 299 17.26 -20.21 3.15
N LEU A 300 17.43 -19.94 1.86
CA LEU A 300 17.21 -20.91 0.78
C LEU A 300 18.36 -21.93 0.70
N ARG A 301 19.62 -21.48 0.85
CA ARG A 301 20.80 -22.37 0.88
C ARG A 301 20.75 -23.39 2.01
N ARG A 302 20.17 -23.04 3.17
CA ARG A 302 19.91 -24.00 4.28
C ARG A 302 18.81 -25.03 3.99
N GLN A 303 18.14 -24.93 2.86
CA GLN A 303 17.07 -25.81 2.39
C GLN A 303 17.41 -26.40 1.01
N ASP A 304 18.70 -26.42 0.64
CA ASP A 304 19.25 -26.93 -0.62
C ASP A 304 18.65 -26.30 -1.90
N VAL A 305 18.19 -25.05 -1.81
CA VAL A 305 17.66 -24.26 -2.94
C VAL A 305 18.57 -23.07 -3.23
N GLU A 306 18.95 -22.92 -4.49
CA GLU A 306 19.80 -21.83 -4.95
C GLU A 306 19.00 -20.56 -5.27
N LEU A 307 19.52 -19.39 -4.86
CA LEU A 307 18.98 -18.07 -5.22
C LEU A 307 20.02 -17.27 -5.99
N LEU A 308 19.79 -17.14 -7.30
CA LEU A 308 20.57 -16.26 -8.17
C LEU A 308 20.10 -14.81 -7.98
N VAL A 309 21.06 -13.89 -7.74
CA VAL A 309 20.78 -12.47 -7.57
C VAL A 309 21.43 -11.67 -8.69
N TYR A 310 20.63 -11.21 -9.64
CA TYR A 310 21.04 -10.31 -10.72
C TYR A 310 21.06 -8.86 -10.25
N LEU A 311 22.10 -8.14 -10.63
CA LEU A 311 22.26 -6.71 -10.38
C LEU A 311 22.65 -6.00 -11.68
N GLU A 312 21.81 -5.08 -12.13
CA GLU A 312 22.07 -4.28 -13.32
C GLU A 312 23.33 -3.42 -13.18
N GLY A 313 24.25 -3.53 -14.14
CA GLY A 313 25.54 -2.82 -14.14
C GLY A 313 26.68 -3.55 -13.41
N TRP A 314 26.42 -4.69 -12.76
CA TRP A 314 27.45 -5.55 -12.16
C TRP A 314 28.04 -6.52 -13.19
N SER A 315 29.37 -6.72 -13.18
CA SER A 315 30.09 -7.54 -14.15
C SER A 315 31.23 -8.36 -13.56
N ASP A 316 31.58 -9.44 -14.26
CA ASP A 316 32.60 -10.43 -13.87
C ASP A 316 33.97 -9.79 -13.56
N GLN A 317 34.34 -8.73 -14.30
CA GLN A 317 35.59 -7.99 -14.07
C GLN A 317 35.59 -7.27 -12.72
N GLN A 318 34.47 -6.69 -12.31
CA GLN A 318 34.34 -5.97 -11.03
C GLN A 318 34.40 -6.94 -9.86
N GLN A 319 33.74 -8.10 -9.95
CA GLN A 319 33.82 -9.17 -8.96
C GLN A 319 35.29 -9.63 -8.75
N GLN A 320 36.01 -9.94 -9.84
CA GLN A 320 37.41 -10.38 -9.75
C GLN A 320 38.38 -9.28 -9.25
N CYS A 321 38.10 -8.01 -9.55
CA CYS A 321 38.86 -6.89 -9.01
C CYS A 321 38.64 -6.73 -7.49
N GLU A 322 37.41 -6.86 -7.00
CA GLU A 322 37.12 -6.81 -5.57
C GLU A 322 37.71 -8.00 -4.80
N ASP A 323 37.60 -9.22 -5.34
CA ASP A 323 38.08 -10.43 -4.66
C ASP A 323 39.61 -10.38 -4.46
N LYS A 324 40.34 -9.74 -5.38
CA LYS A 324 41.79 -9.45 -5.24
C LYS A 324 42.08 -8.38 -4.18
N HIS A 325 41.29 -7.32 -4.09
CA HIS A 325 41.49 -6.27 -3.07
C HIS A 325 41.18 -6.79 -1.65
N GLY A 326 40.11 -7.57 -1.48
CA GLY A 326 39.75 -8.18 -0.19
C GLY A 326 40.80 -9.16 0.34
N GLN A 327 41.50 -9.88 -0.54
CA GLN A 327 42.61 -10.75 -0.17
C GLN A 327 43.86 -9.97 0.28
N LEU A 328 44.08 -8.76 -0.24
CA LEU A 328 45.21 -7.89 0.14
C LEU A 328 44.96 -7.19 1.48
N GLU A 329 43.75 -6.67 1.73
CA GLU A 329 43.40 -6.06 3.03
C GLU A 329 43.45 -7.10 4.18
N GLY A 330 43.07 -8.34 3.91
CA GLY A 330 43.11 -9.44 4.88
C GLY A 330 44.52 -9.89 5.33
N GLN A 331 45.58 -9.52 4.59
CA GLN A 331 46.97 -9.85 4.94
C GLN A 331 47.66 -8.77 5.77
N GLN A 332 47.10 -7.55 5.88
CA GLN A 332 47.72 -6.44 6.60
C GLN A 332 47.33 -6.34 8.10
N GLN A 333 46.65 -7.35 8.64
CA GLN A 333 46.28 -7.41 10.07
C GLN A 333 47.01 -8.53 10.81
N GLN A 334 48.35 -8.44 10.87
CA GLN A 334 49.14 -9.05 11.94
C GLN A 334 49.83 -7.94 12.75
N PRO A 335 49.81 -7.99 14.10
CA PRO A 335 50.41 -6.94 14.92
C PRO A 335 51.92 -7.17 15.07
N GLU A 336 52.73 -6.42 14.31
CA GLU A 336 54.16 -6.36 14.59
C GLU A 336 54.44 -5.63 15.91
N GLY A 337 55.49 -6.10 16.60
CA GLY A 337 55.73 -5.82 18.00
C GLY A 337 56.33 -4.44 18.30
N GLN A 338 56.33 -4.13 19.59
CA GLN A 338 56.90 -2.91 20.17
C GLN A 338 58.39 -2.74 19.83
N GLN A 339 58.79 -1.53 19.46
CA GLN A 339 60.12 -1.01 19.83
C GLN A 339 60.07 0.50 20.09
N GLN A 340 60.74 0.93 21.16
CA GLN A 340 60.81 2.30 21.65
C GLN A 340 62.18 2.90 21.33
N GLN A 341 62.21 4.20 20.98
CA GLN A 341 63.28 5.21 21.22
C GLN A 341 62.82 6.50 20.50
N SER A 342 62.58 7.69 21.07
CA SER A 342 63.15 8.49 22.17
C SER A 342 64.10 9.60 21.70
N THR A 343 63.69 10.86 21.96
CA THR A 343 64.48 12.10 22.13
C THR A 343 65.26 12.73 20.95
N GLY A 344 65.12 14.07 20.77
CA GLY A 344 66.27 14.86 20.26
C GLY A 344 66.11 16.20 19.50
N LYS A 345 65.44 17.22 20.06
CA LYS A 345 65.73 18.69 19.92
C LYS A 345 65.91 19.41 18.54
N GLN A 346 65.18 20.55 18.41
CA GLN A 346 65.59 21.91 17.92
C GLN A 346 66.20 22.06 16.50
N GLN A 347 65.72 22.91 15.58
CA GLN A 347 65.68 24.40 15.66
C GLN A 347 64.95 25.03 14.44
N GLN A 348 64.39 26.24 14.61
CA GLN A 348 64.10 27.25 13.55
C GLN A 348 65.31 28.24 13.46
N PRO A 349 65.44 29.22 12.51
CA PRO A 349 64.42 29.79 11.59
C PRO A 349 64.90 30.11 10.14
N GLY A 350 64.00 30.65 9.30
CA GLY A 350 64.34 31.31 8.02
C GLY A 350 63.12 31.64 7.13
N ALA A 351 62.94 32.92 6.76
CA ALA A 351 61.86 33.41 5.86
C ALA A 351 62.28 33.32 4.36
N GLN A 352 61.52 33.70 3.31
CA GLN A 352 60.45 34.71 3.16
C GLN A 352 59.77 34.59 1.76
N GLN A 353 58.82 35.50 1.45
CA GLN A 353 58.11 35.75 0.17
C GLN A 353 56.93 34.80 -0.15
N GLN A 354 55.65 35.21 -0.11
CA GLN A 354 54.89 36.34 -0.71
C GLN A 354 54.24 36.00 -2.07
N GLN A 355 52.90 35.99 -2.10
CA GLN A 355 52.09 36.51 -3.20
C GLN A 355 50.72 36.97 -2.65
N GLU A 356 50.23 38.11 -3.13
CA GLU A 356 49.05 38.81 -2.61
C GLU A 356 47.76 38.43 -3.34
N GLU A 357 46.63 38.51 -2.62
CA GLU A 357 45.29 38.59 -3.20
C GLU A 357 44.98 40.03 -3.66
N ARG A 358 44.07 40.20 -4.63
CA ARG A 358 43.27 41.44 -4.78
C ARG A 358 41.93 41.17 -5.49
N PRO A 359 40.84 41.90 -5.13
CA PRO A 359 39.48 41.60 -5.59
C PRO A 359 39.05 42.44 -6.80
N MET A 360 37.84 42.22 -7.32
CA MET A 360 37.17 43.12 -8.26
C MET A 360 35.91 43.75 -7.66
N GLU A 361 35.79 45.07 -7.84
CA GLU A 361 34.63 45.90 -7.48
C GLU A 361 33.74 46.19 -8.72
N VAL A 362 32.74 47.06 -8.56
CA VAL A 362 31.53 47.19 -9.39
C VAL A 362 31.39 48.61 -9.99
N GLU A 363 30.45 48.78 -10.93
CA GLU A 363 29.90 50.07 -11.47
C GLU A 363 30.75 50.80 -12.54
N PRO A 364 30.17 51.72 -13.36
CA PRO A 364 28.90 51.60 -14.10
C PRO A 364 28.99 52.15 -15.56
N SER A 365 27.96 51.93 -16.39
CA SER A 365 27.72 52.80 -17.57
C SER A 365 26.27 52.78 -18.06
N SER A 366 25.69 53.96 -18.25
CA SER A 366 24.36 54.19 -18.84
C SER A 366 24.46 54.80 -20.24
N THR A 367 23.50 54.47 -21.12
CA THR A 367 23.04 55.38 -22.20
C THR A 367 21.65 54.97 -22.67
N GLU A 368 20.79 55.96 -22.94
CA GLU A 368 19.41 55.78 -23.39
C GLU A 368 19.28 55.84 -24.92
N ALA A 369 18.33 55.07 -25.47
CA ALA A 369 17.63 55.35 -26.72
C ALA A 369 16.28 54.60 -26.69
N GLY A 370 15.17 55.25 -27.07
CA GLY A 370 13.83 54.79 -26.68
C GLY A 370 12.83 54.51 -27.81
N GLY A 371 11.78 53.76 -27.44
CA GLY A 371 10.48 53.65 -28.11
C GLY A 371 10.30 52.48 -29.08
N PRO A 372 9.05 52.02 -29.33
CA PRO A 372 7.78 52.36 -28.68
C PRO A 372 7.26 51.23 -27.75
N ALA A 373 6.14 51.47 -27.05
CA ALA A 373 5.53 50.50 -26.14
C ALA A 373 4.63 49.49 -26.86
N GLU A 374 4.85 48.19 -26.64
CA GLU A 374 3.88 47.14 -26.93
C GLU A 374 3.05 46.78 -25.69
N GLY A 375 1.74 46.55 -25.90
CA GLY A 375 0.76 46.46 -24.82
C GLY A 375 0.70 45.13 -24.06
N PRO A 376 -0.14 45.03 -23.00
CA PRO A 376 -0.14 43.91 -22.04
C PRO A 376 -0.49 42.52 -22.58
N ALA A 377 -0.91 42.42 -23.84
CA ALA A 377 -1.38 41.16 -24.46
C ALA A 377 -0.25 40.20 -24.87
N ALA A 378 0.93 40.72 -25.26
CA ALA A 378 2.04 39.89 -25.74
C ALA A 378 2.65 39.02 -24.61
N ALA A 379 2.71 39.55 -23.39
CA ALA A 379 3.24 38.85 -22.22
C ALA A 379 2.40 37.62 -21.81
N GLN A 380 1.08 37.65 -22.04
CA GLN A 380 0.19 36.52 -21.71
C GLN A 380 0.30 35.37 -22.72
N LEU A 381 0.54 35.67 -24.00
CA LEU A 381 0.75 34.65 -25.04
C LEU A 381 2.10 33.93 -24.89
N GLY A 382 3.15 34.62 -24.46
CA GLY A 382 4.44 33.99 -24.12
C GLY A 382 4.36 33.00 -22.96
N LEU A 383 3.58 33.33 -21.92
CA LEU A 383 3.31 32.43 -20.78
C LEU A 383 2.43 31.24 -21.17
N ALA A 384 1.46 31.42 -22.07
CA ALA A 384 0.63 30.33 -22.59
C ALA A 384 1.45 29.35 -23.47
N ALA A 385 2.36 29.87 -24.30
CA ALA A 385 3.28 29.04 -25.10
C ALA A 385 4.26 28.25 -24.21
N ALA A 386 4.81 28.87 -23.16
CA ALA A 386 5.64 28.17 -22.18
C ALA A 386 4.87 27.07 -21.41
N ALA A 387 3.58 27.29 -21.11
CA ALA A 387 2.71 26.28 -20.52
C ALA A 387 2.37 25.13 -21.50
N ALA A 388 2.27 25.42 -22.80
CA ALA A 388 2.05 24.39 -23.83
C ALA A 388 3.32 23.56 -24.12
N GLN A 389 4.51 24.18 -24.13
CA GLN A 389 5.77 23.43 -24.27
C GLN A 389 6.07 22.54 -23.05
N ALA A 390 5.51 22.87 -21.87
CA ALA A 390 5.56 22.05 -20.67
C ALA A 390 4.62 20.82 -20.69
N ALA A 391 3.85 20.59 -21.76
CA ALA A 391 2.98 19.43 -21.91
C ALA A 391 3.73 18.11 -22.16
N ALA A 392 5.03 18.15 -22.47
CA ALA A 392 5.91 16.98 -22.45
C ALA A 392 6.47 16.76 -21.03
N ASP A 393 5.60 16.41 -20.08
CA ASP A 393 5.96 16.16 -18.68
C ASP A 393 6.78 14.84 -18.57
N PRO A 394 8.06 14.88 -18.14
CA PRO A 394 8.91 13.68 -18.05
C PRO A 394 8.48 12.68 -16.96
N TYR A 395 7.41 12.95 -16.20
CA TYR A 395 6.94 12.12 -15.09
C TYR A 395 5.62 11.37 -15.34
N ASP A 396 5.03 11.44 -16.54
CA ASP A 396 3.67 10.90 -16.80
C ASP A 396 3.61 9.36 -16.97
N ALA A 397 4.76 8.67 -16.99
CA ALA A 397 4.86 7.28 -17.45
C ALA A 397 5.11 6.23 -16.33
N HIS A 398 5.09 6.64 -15.06
CA HIS A 398 5.72 5.94 -13.90
C HIS A 398 5.19 4.56 -13.43
N PHE A 399 4.32 3.88 -14.19
CA PHE A 399 3.94 2.49 -13.88
C PHE A 399 4.05 1.58 -15.11
N SER A 400 3.55 2.03 -16.27
CA SER A 400 3.63 1.29 -17.54
C SER A 400 4.98 1.43 -18.26
N PHE A 401 5.75 2.49 -18.02
CA PHE A 401 7.08 2.67 -18.61
C PHE A 401 8.14 1.75 -18.02
N HIS A 402 7.97 1.26 -16.78
CA HIS A 402 8.97 0.42 -16.12
C HIS A 402 8.93 -1.03 -16.61
N ALA A 403 7.75 -1.51 -16.97
CA ALA A 403 7.58 -2.68 -17.82
C ALA A 403 8.35 -2.53 -19.15
N GLN A 404 8.15 -1.42 -19.86
CA GLN A 404 8.78 -1.17 -21.17
C GLN A 404 10.30 -0.97 -21.11
N GLY A 405 10.79 -0.24 -20.10
CA GLY A 405 12.21 0.01 -19.88
C GLY A 405 12.95 -1.25 -19.42
N PHE A 406 12.39 -2.02 -18.48
CA PHE A 406 13.03 -3.27 -18.03
C PHE A 406 13.21 -4.25 -19.20
N ARG A 407 12.22 -4.37 -20.09
CA ARG A 407 12.28 -5.23 -21.30
C ARG A 407 13.48 -4.93 -22.22
N GLN A 408 14.08 -3.75 -22.14
CA GLN A 408 15.24 -3.34 -22.96
C GLN A 408 16.59 -3.66 -22.28
N THR A 409 16.59 -4.07 -21.01
CA THR A 409 17.81 -4.33 -20.23
C THR A 409 18.38 -5.73 -20.46
N ALA A 410 19.67 -5.91 -20.20
CA ALA A 410 20.32 -7.22 -20.16
C ALA A 410 19.70 -8.15 -19.09
N GLY A 411 19.16 -7.58 -18.00
CA GLY A 411 18.49 -8.32 -16.93
C GLY A 411 17.20 -8.98 -17.41
N TRP A 412 16.41 -8.32 -18.24
CA TRP A 412 15.23 -8.93 -18.85
C TRP A 412 15.61 -10.07 -19.79
N GLN A 413 16.64 -9.87 -20.62
CA GLN A 413 17.13 -10.92 -21.51
C GLN A 413 17.61 -12.14 -20.72
N ALA A 414 18.29 -11.94 -19.58
CA ALA A 414 18.71 -13.01 -18.68
C ALA A 414 17.51 -13.72 -18.01
N LEU A 415 16.49 -12.97 -17.56
CA LEU A 415 15.24 -13.55 -17.04
C LEU A 415 14.52 -14.39 -18.10
N VAL A 416 14.40 -13.90 -19.33
CA VAL A 416 13.79 -14.65 -20.44
C VAL A 416 14.60 -15.91 -20.75
N ARG A 417 15.94 -15.84 -20.82
CA ARG A 417 16.80 -17.04 -21.01
C ARG A 417 16.58 -18.09 -19.92
N LEU A 418 16.51 -17.67 -18.65
CA LEU A 418 16.20 -18.58 -17.54
C LEU A 418 14.82 -19.21 -17.68
N ALA A 419 13.81 -18.39 -17.99
CA ALA A 419 12.41 -18.80 -18.05
C ALA A 419 12.06 -19.67 -19.27
N SER A 420 12.72 -19.47 -20.42
CA SER A 420 12.55 -20.33 -21.60
C SER A 420 12.99 -21.78 -21.37
N ARG A 421 13.82 -22.04 -20.34
CA ARG A 421 14.23 -23.39 -19.92
C ARG A 421 13.39 -23.96 -18.77
N ALA A 422 12.39 -23.21 -18.28
CA ALA A 422 11.57 -23.62 -17.14
C ALA A 422 10.28 -24.33 -17.59
N ALA A 423 9.86 -25.37 -16.87
CA ALA A 423 8.55 -26.00 -17.07
C ALA A 423 7.39 -25.06 -16.66
N LEU A 424 7.65 -24.21 -15.68
CA LEU A 424 6.74 -23.22 -15.13
C LEU A 424 7.57 -22.09 -14.51
N VAL A 425 7.14 -20.85 -14.69
CA VAL A 425 7.61 -19.71 -13.90
C VAL A 425 6.56 -19.37 -12.84
N VAL A 426 6.94 -19.38 -11.58
CA VAL A 426 6.14 -18.86 -10.47
C VAL A 426 6.66 -17.46 -10.11
N THR A 427 5.79 -16.52 -9.77
CA THR A 427 6.17 -15.17 -9.35
C THR A 427 5.10 -14.54 -8.44
N GLU A 428 5.41 -13.44 -7.75
CA GLU A 428 4.42 -12.74 -6.94
C GLU A 428 3.40 -11.98 -7.80
N ASP A 429 2.15 -12.00 -7.36
CA ASP A 429 1.01 -11.36 -8.03
C ASP A 429 1.07 -9.82 -7.97
N MET A 430 1.54 -9.28 -6.84
CA MET A 430 1.56 -7.84 -6.56
C MET A 430 2.98 -7.33 -6.26
N PRO A 431 3.35 -6.11 -6.68
CA PRO A 431 2.52 -5.08 -7.32
C PRO A 431 2.54 -5.13 -8.86
N ALA A 432 2.36 -6.33 -9.45
CA ALA A 432 2.36 -6.64 -10.89
C ALA A 432 3.72 -6.60 -11.62
N LEU A 433 3.95 -7.65 -12.40
CA LEU A 433 4.95 -7.76 -13.49
C LEU A 433 4.72 -9.04 -14.34
N ALA A 434 3.52 -9.65 -14.24
CA ALA A 434 3.27 -11.00 -14.73
C ALA A 434 2.78 -11.06 -16.19
N GLU A 435 2.37 -9.93 -16.77
CA GLU A 435 1.66 -9.87 -18.05
C GLU A 435 2.58 -9.75 -19.28
N ASP A 436 3.90 -9.70 -19.05
CA ASP A 436 4.91 -9.22 -20.00
C ASP A 436 5.78 -10.32 -20.62
N MET A 437 5.74 -11.53 -20.07
CA MET A 437 6.59 -12.65 -20.49
C MET A 437 6.11 -13.25 -21.82
N PRO A 438 7.02 -13.83 -22.63
CA PRO A 438 6.66 -14.53 -23.87
C PRO A 438 5.58 -15.60 -23.62
N ALA A 439 4.48 -15.54 -24.39
CA ALA A 439 3.27 -16.36 -24.18
C ALA A 439 3.48 -17.90 -24.26
N ALA A 440 4.62 -18.34 -24.79
CA ALA A 440 5.04 -19.74 -24.78
C ALA A 440 5.37 -20.27 -23.37
N ILE A 441 5.82 -19.40 -22.47
CA ILE A 441 6.31 -19.77 -21.13
C ILE A 441 5.12 -19.85 -20.16
N PRO A 442 4.82 -21.01 -19.54
CA PRO A 442 3.76 -21.12 -18.54
C PRO A 442 4.08 -20.28 -17.30
N MET A 443 3.10 -19.51 -16.80
CA MET A 443 3.28 -18.67 -15.61
C MET A 443 2.17 -18.79 -14.57
N ALA A 444 2.55 -18.81 -13.30
CA ALA A 444 1.68 -18.71 -12.15
C ALA A 444 2.04 -17.49 -11.28
N ALA A 445 1.06 -16.63 -11.01
CA ALA A 445 1.16 -15.52 -10.07
C ALA A 445 0.60 -15.93 -8.71
N VAL A 446 1.25 -15.54 -7.61
CA VAL A 446 0.84 -15.92 -6.24
C VAL A 446 0.78 -14.72 -5.31
N ASP A 447 -0.33 -14.53 -4.59
CA ASP A 447 -0.42 -13.49 -3.56
C ASP A 447 0.38 -13.90 -2.30
N THR A 448 1.56 -13.31 -2.15
CA THR A 448 2.47 -13.48 -1.01
C THR A 448 2.42 -12.31 0.00
N ALA A 449 1.59 -11.29 -0.28
CA ALA A 449 1.65 -9.97 0.34
C ALA A 449 0.43 -9.66 1.22
N CYS A 450 -0.73 -10.25 0.95
CA CYS A 450 -1.96 -10.05 1.71
C CYS A 450 -2.43 -11.32 2.41
N VAL A 451 -2.93 -11.19 3.65
CA VAL A 451 -3.50 -12.30 4.42
C VAL A 451 -4.74 -12.84 3.72
N LEU A 452 -5.61 -11.97 3.21
CA LEU A 452 -6.63 -12.33 2.23
C LEU A 452 -6.08 -12.14 0.81
N PRO A 453 -6.05 -13.17 -0.05
CA PRO A 453 -5.61 -13.00 -1.44
C PRO A 453 -6.49 -11.99 -2.19
N MET A 454 -5.87 -10.93 -2.73
CA MET A 454 -6.61 -9.78 -3.25
C MET A 454 -7.47 -10.10 -4.48
N ARG A 455 -7.09 -11.10 -5.27
CA ARG A 455 -7.91 -11.63 -6.39
C ARG A 455 -9.25 -12.24 -5.95
N LEU A 456 -9.41 -12.60 -4.67
CA LEU A 456 -10.72 -13.00 -4.13
C LEU A 456 -11.64 -11.78 -3.86
N VAL A 457 -11.07 -10.58 -3.70
CA VAL A 457 -11.82 -9.32 -3.53
C VAL A 457 -12.15 -8.74 -4.90
N ARG A 458 -13.16 -9.32 -5.55
CA ARG A 458 -13.56 -9.06 -6.96
C ARG A 458 -13.98 -7.63 -7.31
N LYS A 459 -14.02 -6.70 -6.35
CA LYS A 459 -14.37 -5.29 -6.60
C LYS A 459 -13.45 -4.32 -5.89
N PHE A 460 -13.29 -3.14 -6.47
CA PHE A 460 -12.68 -2.00 -5.82
C PHE A 460 -13.59 -1.45 -4.70
N HIS A 461 -13.00 -1.16 -3.54
CA HIS A 461 -13.69 -0.56 -2.41
C HIS A 461 -13.27 0.89 -2.18
N GLN A 462 -14.13 1.84 -2.58
CA GLN A 462 -13.88 3.27 -2.39
C GLN A 462 -13.84 3.72 -0.93
N ARG A 463 -14.28 2.90 0.05
CA ARG A 463 -14.34 3.27 1.48
C ARG A 463 -13.89 2.12 2.39
N ALA A 464 -13.06 2.44 3.38
CA ALA A 464 -12.47 1.46 4.32
C ALA A 464 -13.51 0.61 5.07
N TYR A 465 -14.69 1.15 5.43
CA TYR A 465 -15.72 0.35 6.09
C TYR A 465 -16.36 -0.69 5.14
N THR A 466 -16.57 -0.35 3.87
CA THR A 466 -17.12 -1.30 2.88
C THR A 466 -16.14 -2.44 2.62
N PHE A 467 -14.83 -2.13 2.53
CA PHE A 467 -13.78 -3.14 2.43
C PHE A 467 -13.80 -4.03 3.68
N ARG A 468 -13.79 -3.41 4.87
CA ARG A 468 -13.83 -4.12 6.17
C ARG A 468 -14.97 -5.14 6.21
N SER A 469 -16.21 -4.72 5.97
CA SER A 469 -17.39 -5.61 6.01
C SER A 469 -17.31 -6.72 4.96
N ALA A 470 -16.98 -6.40 3.70
CA ALA A 470 -16.96 -7.38 2.60
C ALA A 470 -15.90 -8.49 2.76
N THR A 471 -14.87 -8.24 3.57
CA THR A 471 -13.72 -9.14 3.77
C THR A 471 -13.65 -9.74 5.18
N GLU A 472 -14.62 -9.42 6.06
CA GLU A 472 -14.58 -9.78 7.48
C GLU A 472 -14.59 -11.29 7.71
N ALA A 473 -15.55 -12.02 7.13
CA ALA A 473 -15.65 -13.47 7.29
C ALA A 473 -14.36 -14.19 6.85
N GLN A 474 -13.85 -13.83 5.67
CA GLN A 474 -12.64 -14.40 5.09
C GLN A 474 -11.37 -14.08 5.90
N ARG A 475 -11.24 -12.87 6.46
CA ARG A 475 -10.15 -12.54 7.40
C ARG A 475 -10.28 -13.29 8.72
N ARG A 476 -11.47 -13.35 9.32
CA ARG A 476 -11.70 -14.07 10.59
C ARG A 476 -11.39 -15.56 10.46
N GLN A 477 -11.77 -16.17 9.33
CA GLN A 477 -11.40 -17.54 8.99
C GLN A 477 -9.88 -17.68 8.93
N ARG A 478 -9.20 -16.86 8.13
CA ARG A 478 -7.74 -16.96 7.94
C ARG A 478 -6.94 -16.70 9.22
N LEU A 479 -7.33 -15.73 10.05
CA LEU A 479 -6.69 -15.50 11.35
C LEU A 479 -6.86 -16.69 12.32
N LYS A 480 -7.95 -17.48 12.20
CA LYS A 480 -8.09 -18.75 12.92
C LYS A 480 -7.23 -19.85 12.31
N THR A 481 -7.28 -20.05 10.99
CA THR A 481 -6.60 -21.16 10.30
C THR A 481 -5.08 -21.00 10.21
N TYR A 482 -4.56 -19.76 10.24
CA TYR A 482 -3.11 -19.54 10.35
C TYR A 482 -2.56 -19.80 11.75
N ALA A 483 -3.39 -19.87 12.80
CA ALA A 483 -2.94 -20.20 14.15
C ALA A 483 -2.29 -21.60 14.19
N PRO A 484 -1.18 -21.79 14.93
CA PRO A 484 -0.49 -23.08 14.94
C PRO A 484 -1.31 -24.12 15.72
N PRO A 485 -1.28 -25.40 15.32
CA PRO A 485 -1.66 -26.49 16.21
C PRO A 485 -0.73 -26.52 17.44
N PRO A 486 -1.19 -26.91 18.64
CA PRO A 486 -0.39 -26.83 19.86
C PRO A 486 0.91 -27.65 19.91
N ALA A 487 1.13 -28.56 18.95
CA ALA A 487 2.22 -29.54 18.96
C ALA A 487 3.13 -29.49 17.72
N THR A 488 2.94 -28.55 16.79
CA THR A 488 3.76 -28.45 15.57
C THR A 488 4.28 -27.04 15.34
N LEU A 489 5.60 -26.91 15.14
CA LEU A 489 6.31 -25.65 14.91
C LEU A 489 6.01 -25.01 13.53
N LEU A 490 5.07 -25.57 12.77
CA LEU A 490 4.73 -25.18 11.40
C LEU A 490 3.19 -25.10 11.29
N GLY A 491 2.65 -23.88 11.38
CA GLY A 491 1.33 -23.60 10.82
C GLY A 491 1.39 -23.57 9.28
N PRO A 492 0.25 -23.57 8.56
CA PRO A 492 0.18 -23.63 7.08
C PRO A 492 0.63 -22.35 6.36
N ALA A 493 1.45 -21.53 7.03
CA ALA A 493 2.11 -20.35 6.50
C ALA A 493 3.63 -20.39 6.68
N ALA A 494 4.23 -21.43 7.27
CA ALA A 494 5.66 -21.64 7.13
C ALA A 494 5.94 -22.22 5.74
N VAL A 495 7.07 -21.82 5.12
CA VAL A 495 7.70 -22.67 4.10
C VAL A 495 8.00 -23.95 4.86
N ALA A 496 7.27 -25.01 4.57
CA ALA A 496 7.55 -26.27 5.22
C ALA A 496 8.92 -26.71 4.69
N PRO A 497 9.90 -27.05 5.55
CA PRO A 497 11.12 -27.69 5.06
C PRO A 497 10.77 -28.94 4.24
N ALA A 498 9.68 -29.63 4.60
CA ALA A 498 9.08 -30.72 3.81
C ALA A 498 8.62 -30.34 2.38
N ALA A 499 8.28 -29.07 2.10
CA ALA A 499 7.91 -28.61 0.76
C ALA A 499 9.13 -28.54 -0.16
N LEU A 500 10.31 -28.15 0.35
CA LEU A 500 11.57 -28.09 -0.40
C LEU A 500 12.40 -29.39 -0.34
N HIS A 501 12.26 -30.15 0.75
CA HIS A 501 13.00 -31.38 0.96
C HIS A 501 12.71 -32.45 -0.11
N GLY A 502 13.78 -33.10 -0.57
CA GLY A 502 13.72 -34.16 -1.57
C GLY A 502 13.38 -33.69 -2.99
N LEU A 503 13.49 -32.39 -3.28
CA LEU A 503 13.55 -31.92 -4.66
C LEU A 503 14.85 -32.39 -5.33
N PRO A 504 14.86 -32.65 -6.64
CA PRO A 504 16.08 -32.94 -7.38
C PRO A 504 17.11 -31.81 -7.22
N ALA A 505 18.39 -32.17 -7.19
CA ALA A 505 19.47 -31.20 -7.19
C ALA A 505 19.51 -30.40 -8.50
N LEU A 506 19.77 -29.09 -8.42
CA LEU A 506 19.93 -28.26 -9.60
C LEU A 506 21.20 -28.68 -10.38
N PRO A 507 21.12 -28.94 -11.70
CA PRO A 507 22.30 -29.20 -12.52
C PRO A 507 23.30 -28.04 -12.45
N GLN A 508 24.59 -28.32 -12.25
CA GLN A 508 25.63 -27.28 -12.14
C GLN A 508 25.59 -26.27 -13.30
N ARG A 509 25.32 -26.75 -14.53
CA ARG A 509 25.17 -25.90 -15.74
C ARG A 509 23.97 -24.94 -15.73
N ALA A 510 23.02 -25.07 -14.81
CA ALA A 510 21.86 -24.16 -14.72
C ALA A 510 22.17 -22.88 -13.93
N ALA A 511 23.20 -22.89 -13.07
CA ALA A 511 23.69 -21.75 -12.32
C ALA A 511 25.07 -21.25 -12.81
N ASP A 512 25.63 -21.88 -13.84
CA ASP A 512 26.94 -21.54 -14.42
C ASP A 512 26.93 -20.14 -15.06
N PRO A 513 27.83 -19.21 -14.66
CA PRO A 513 27.87 -17.85 -15.20
C PRO A 513 28.01 -17.78 -16.73
N GLY A 514 28.73 -18.72 -17.35
CA GLY A 514 28.88 -18.81 -18.80
C GLY A 514 27.57 -19.17 -19.52
N GLN A 515 26.77 -20.07 -18.95
CA GLN A 515 25.42 -20.39 -19.42
C GLN A 515 24.41 -19.25 -19.18
N LEU A 516 24.56 -18.52 -18.08
CA LEU A 516 23.71 -17.40 -17.72
C LEU A 516 23.99 -16.15 -18.58
N GLY A 517 25.26 -15.94 -18.95
CA GLY A 517 25.78 -14.72 -19.57
C GLY A 517 25.93 -13.55 -18.58
N TRP A 518 26.08 -13.85 -17.29
CA TRP A 518 26.29 -12.89 -16.19
C TRP A 518 26.68 -13.63 -14.90
N GLN A 519 27.42 -12.97 -13.99
CA GLN A 519 27.84 -13.51 -12.70
C GLN A 519 26.79 -13.28 -11.57
N PRO A 520 26.22 -14.34 -10.95
CA PRO A 520 25.41 -14.25 -9.74
C PRO A 520 26.11 -13.55 -8.58
N LEU A 521 25.43 -12.58 -7.95
CA LEU A 521 25.95 -11.90 -6.77
C LEU A 521 25.82 -12.79 -5.53
N GLU A 522 26.96 -13.17 -4.95
CA GLU A 522 27.03 -13.97 -3.73
C GLU A 522 26.97 -13.06 -2.49
N LEU A 523 25.80 -13.02 -1.85
CA LEU A 523 25.52 -12.15 -0.70
C LEU A 523 25.62 -12.89 0.63
N ALA A 524 25.15 -14.15 0.68
CA ALA A 524 25.06 -14.94 1.90
C ALA A 524 26.44 -15.22 2.52
N SER A 525 27.47 -15.45 1.71
CA SER A 525 28.84 -15.71 2.16
C SER A 525 29.62 -14.45 2.57
N ILE A 526 29.10 -13.24 2.33
CA ILE A 526 29.76 -12.00 2.77
C ILE A 526 29.76 -11.96 4.31
N PRO A 527 30.92 -11.84 4.99
CA PRO A 527 30.95 -11.78 6.45
C PRO A 527 30.26 -10.50 6.98
N PRO A 528 29.55 -10.54 8.13
CA PRO A 528 28.82 -9.38 8.65
C PRO A 528 29.65 -8.11 8.80
N LEU A 529 30.93 -8.22 9.19
CA LEU A 529 31.86 -7.09 9.35
C LEU A 529 32.14 -6.35 8.03
N HIS A 530 32.21 -7.07 6.91
CA HIS A 530 32.54 -6.50 5.60
C HIS A 530 31.30 -6.11 4.79
N LEU A 531 30.08 -6.43 5.27
CA LEU A 531 28.85 -6.25 4.51
C LEU A 531 28.65 -4.81 4.02
N GLN A 532 28.81 -3.80 4.88
CA GLN A 532 28.56 -2.41 4.50
C GLN A 532 29.61 -1.88 3.51
N GLN A 533 30.84 -2.40 3.54
CA GLN A 533 31.91 -2.07 2.58
C GLN A 533 31.62 -2.71 1.22
N ARG A 534 31.35 -4.03 1.18
CA ARG A 534 30.93 -4.76 -0.03
C ARG A 534 29.70 -4.12 -0.69
N LEU A 535 28.61 -3.93 0.06
CA LEU A 535 27.38 -3.36 -0.49
C LEU A 535 27.59 -1.92 -1.00
N ARG A 536 28.50 -1.14 -0.40
CA ARG A 536 28.85 0.19 -0.93
C ARG A 536 29.57 0.09 -2.27
N ALA A 537 30.59 -0.75 -2.38
CA ALA A 537 31.37 -0.89 -3.61
C ALA A 537 30.52 -1.44 -4.77
N VAL A 538 29.74 -2.50 -4.50
CA VAL A 538 28.74 -3.07 -5.41
C VAL A 538 27.74 -2.02 -5.90
N LEU A 539 27.21 -1.18 -5.00
CA LEU A 539 26.25 -0.13 -5.39
C LEU A 539 26.92 1.02 -6.16
N GLN A 540 28.15 1.40 -5.83
CA GLN A 540 28.91 2.43 -6.56
C GLN A 540 29.22 2.04 -8.01
N ALA A 541 29.26 0.74 -8.32
CA ALA A 541 29.40 0.23 -9.68
C ALA A 541 28.10 0.30 -10.52
N CYS A 542 26.92 0.44 -9.88
CA CYS A 542 25.63 0.41 -10.55
C CYS A 542 25.29 1.73 -11.25
N GLN A 543 25.34 1.75 -12.58
CA GLN A 543 24.84 2.89 -13.36
C GLN A 543 23.31 2.94 -13.31
N GLY A 544 22.75 4.14 -13.06
CA GLY A 544 21.30 4.39 -13.07
C GLY A 544 20.66 4.62 -11.70
N ILE A 545 21.32 4.28 -10.58
CA ILE A 545 20.75 4.51 -9.24
C ILE A 545 20.98 5.93 -8.73
N ASP A 546 20.00 6.50 -8.02
CA ASP A 546 20.16 7.79 -7.35
C ASP A 546 21.08 7.66 -6.12
N HIS A 547 22.32 8.10 -6.26
CA HIS A 547 23.31 8.19 -5.18
C HIS A 547 23.12 9.41 -4.27
N SER A 548 22.33 10.42 -4.66
CA SER A 548 22.02 11.58 -3.81
C SER A 548 21.06 11.24 -2.67
N VAL A 549 20.43 10.06 -2.70
CA VAL A 549 19.60 9.51 -1.62
C VAL A 549 20.44 8.48 -0.81
N PRO A 550 21.09 8.91 0.29
CA PRO A 550 22.07 8.07 1.00
C PRO A 550 21.42 6.90 1.75
N SER A 551 22.18 5.81 1.87
CA SER A 551 21.84 4.64 2.68
C SER A 551 21.64 4.99 4.15
N VAL A 552 20.75 4.24 4.81
CA VAL A 552 20.51 4.37 6.25
C VAL A 552 21.10 3.19 7.02
N THR A 553 21.73 3.49 8.16
CA THR A 553 22.41 2.51 9.03
C THR A 553 21.54 2.01 10.18
N HIS A 554 20.71 2.90 10.75
CA HIS A 554 19.79 2.62 11.86
C HIS A 554 18.62 1.66 11.52
N LEU A 555 18.39 1.41 10.23
CA LEU A 555 17.38 0.50 9.73
C LEU A 555 18.03 -0.50 8.76
N PRO A 556 18.73 -1.53 9.27
CA PRO A 556 19.24 -2.61 8.43
C PRO A 556 18.07 -3.41 7.85
N GLY A 557 18.20 -3.80 6.58
CA GLY A 557 17.32 -4.77 5.94
C GLY A 557 17.55 -6.20 6.46
N GLY A 558 16.88 -7.16 5.84
CA GLY A 558 16.92 -8.56 6.27
C GLY A 558 15.69 -9.01 7.07
N SER A 559 15.38 -10.30 6.97
CA SER A 559 14.36 -10.96 7.80
C SER A 559 14.76 -10.96 9.28
N VAL A 560 16.06 -11.11 9.57
CA VAL A 560 16.61 -11.12 10.93
C VAL A 560 16.36 -9.77 11.62
N ALA A 561 16.69 -8.66 10.95
CA ALA A 561 16.45 -7.32 11.47
C ALA A 561 14.95 -7.01 11.59
N GLY A 562 14.16 -7.40 10.58
CA GLY A 562 12.71 -7.21 10.57
C GLY A 562 12.00 -7.94 11.71
N TYR A 563 12.37 -9.19 12.01
CA TYR A 563 11.78 -9.93 13.12
C TYR A 563 12.31 -9.51 14.49
N ALA A 564 13.57 -9.10 14.61
CA ALA A 564 14.08 -8.51 15.85
C ALA A 564 13.27 -7.25 16.23
N ARG A 565 12.97 -6.40 15.22
CA ARG A 565 12.09 -5.23 15.37
C ARG A 565 10.65 -5.62 15.70
N TRP A 566 10.08 -6.61 15.01
CA TRP A 566 8.73 -7.10 15.31
C TRP A 566 8.64 -7.65 16.73
N GLU A 567 9.58 -8.47 17.20
CA GLU A 567 9.57 -9.03 18.55
C GLU A 567 9.69 -7.96 19.64
N ALA A 568 10.54 -6.94 19.44
CA ALA A 568 10.65 -5.81 20.35
C ALA A 568 9.33 -5.03 20.45
N PHE A 569 8.70 -4.74 19.30
CA PHE A 569 7.39 -4.07 19.26
C PHE A 569 6.28 -4.96 19.85
N ARG A 570 6.19 -6.24 19.46
CA ARG A 570 5.18 -7.20 19.95
C ARG A 570 5.18 -7.33 21.47
N LYS A 571 6.37 -7.33 22.09
CA LYS A 571 6.52 -7.47 23.56
C LYS A 571 6.20 -6.19 24.35
N LYS A 572 6.47 -5.00 23.80
CA LYS A 572 6.41 -3.73 24.56
C LYS A 572 5.51 -2.64 23.95
N GLY A 573 5.45 -2.55 22.63
CA GLY A 573 4.71 -1.51 21.89
C GLY A 573 3.30 -1.93 21.48
N LEU A 574 3.11 -3.18 21.03
CA LEU A 574 1.83 -3.68 20.51
C LEU A 574 0.66 -3.52 21.49
N PRO A 575 0.77 -3.88 22.79
CA PRO A 575 -0.32 -3.66 23.77
C PRO A 575 -0.77 -2.20 23.89
N LEU A 576 0.16 -1.26 23.64
CA LEU A 576 -0.01 0.18 23.82
C LEU A 576 -0.25 0.92 22.50
N TYR A 577 -0.22 0.21 21.37
CA TYR A 577 -0.28 0.78 20.01
C TYR A 577 -1.51 1.68 19.81
N ALA A 578 -2.69 1.25 20.28
CA ALA A 578 -3.92 2.02 20.14
C ALA A 578 -3.86 3.40 20.82
N ALA A 579 -3.14 3.51 21.94
CA ALA A 579 -2.94 4.75 22.67
C ALA A 579 -1.79 5.61 22.10
N ARG A 580 -0.72 4.98 21.60
CA ARG A 580 0.54 5.65 21.24
C ARG A 580 0.71 5.99 19.76
N ARG A 581 0.09 5.25 18.82
CA ARG A 581 0.32 5.33 17.36
C ARG A 581 0.21 6.69 16.67
N ASN A 582 -0.35 7.70 17.34
CA ASN A 582 -0.52 9.05 16.80
C ASN A 582 0.53 10.04 17.35
N ASP A 583 1.21 9.72 18.44
CA ASP A 583 2.28 10.55 19.00
C ASP A 583 3.59 10.26 18.27
N ALA A 584 3.98 11.18 17.38
CA ALA A 584 5.18 11.02 16.57
C ALA A 584 6.48 11.22 17.35
N MET A 585 6.44 11.73 18.61
CA MET A 585 7.61 11.73 19.49
C MET A 585 7.92 10.34 20.03
N GLN A 586 6.89 9.48 20.15
CA GLN A 586 7.04 8.09 20.59
C GLN A 586 7.31 7.18 19.38
N ARG A 587 8.56 7.18 18.86
CA ARG A 587 8.94 6.39 17.68
C ARG A 587 8.68 4.87 17.83
N ASP A 588 8.77 4.35 19.05
CA ASP A 588 8.46 2.94 19.38
C ASP A 588 6.97 2.71 19.74
N GLY A 589 6.14 3.75 19.65
CA GLY A 589 4.68 3.67 19.71
C GLY A 589 4.05 3.05 18.46
N VAL A 590 4.85 2.76 17.43
CA VAL A 590 4.48 2.07 16.18
C VAL A 590 5.53 1.00 15.84
N SER A 591 5.17 0.03 14.98
CA SER A 591 6.05 -1.12 14.70
C SER A 591 7.29 -0.81 13.86
N ARG A 592 7.27 0.26 13.06
CA ARG A 592 8.32 0.61 12.08
C ARG A 592 8.63 -0.55 11.10
N LEU A 593 7.60 -1.32 10.73
CA LEU A 593 7.71 -2.49 9.86
C LEU A 593 7.37 -2.23 8.37
N SER A 594 7.02 -1.00 7.98
CA SER A 594 6.55 -0.74 6.61
C SER A 594 7.59 -1.05 5.54
N ALA A 595 8.86 -0.68 5.75
CA ALA A 595 9.97 -1.04 4.85
C ALA A 595 10.14 -2.57 4.71
N TYR A 596 10.14 -3.31 5.82
CA TYR A 596 10.27 -4.78 5.80
C TYR A 596 9.07 -5.48 5.15
N HIS A 597 7.86 -4.90 5.27
CA HIS A 597 6.67 -5.38 4.56
C HIS A 597 6.67 -5.02 3.07
N HIS A 598 7.26 -3.88 2.69
CA HIS A 598 7.35 -3.43 1.30
C HIS A 598 8.26 -4.35 0.47
N PHE A 599 9.47 -4.63 0.98
CA PHE A 599 10.40 -5.60 0.38
C PHE A 599 10.08 -7.06 0.79
N GLY A 600 8.99 -7.30 1.52
CA GLY A 600 8.54 -8.63 1.94
C GLY A 600 9.55 -9.48 2.71
N MET A 601 10.50 -8.86 3.41
CA MET A 601 11.50 -9.50 4.27
C MET A 601 10.87 -10.18 5.50
N VAL A 602 9.71 -9.66 5.93
CA VAL A 602 8.90 -10.24 7.02
C VAL A 602 7.53 -10.66 6.51
N SER A 603 7.06 -11.78 7.04
CA SER A 603 5.78 -12.35 6.64
C SER A 603 4.59 -11.57 7.20
N PRO A 604 3.63 -11.14 6.36
CA PRO A 604 2.36 -10.60 6.84
C PRO A 604 1.54 -11.66 7.59
N PHE A 605 1.72 -12.96 7.30
CA PHE A 605 0.97 -14.05 7.92
C PHE A 605 1.38 -14.25 9.38
N LYS A 606 2.69 -14.42 9.66
CA LYS A 606 3.26 -14.47 11.02
C LYS A 606 2.89 -13.24 11.84
N ILE A 607 3.07 -12.05 11.29
CA ILE A 607 2.80 -10.79 12.00
C ILE A 607 1.30 -10.65 12.31
N ALA A 608 0.39 -10.97 11.37
CA ALA A 608 -1.05 -10.94 11.63
C ALA A 608 -1.50 -12.01 12.64
N ARG A 609 -0.94 -13.22 12.55
CA ARG A 609 -1.18 -14.33 13.48
C ARG A 609 -0.78 -13.98 14.91
N GLU A 610 0.44 -13.46 15.08
CA GLU A 610 0.99 -13.11 16.39
C GLU A 610 0.33 -11.85 16.96
N ALA A 611 -0.04 -10.87 16.12
CA ALA A 611 -0.88 -9.75 16.54
C ALA A 611 -2.28 -10.18 16.98
N ALA A 612 -2.85 -11.23 16.37
CA ALA A 612 -4.14 -11.79 16.77
C ALA A 612 -4.09 -12.58 18.10
N LEU A 613 -2.91 -12.93 18.62
CA LEU A 613 -2.76 -13.45 19.98
C LEU A 613 -2.90 -12.35 21.04
N ASP A 614 -2.49 -11.11 20.72
CA ASP A 614 -2.67 -9.95 21.59
C ASP A 614 -4.16 -9.54 21.63
N LYS A 615 -4.78 -9.67 22.82
CA LYS A 615 -6.20 -9.37 23.05
C LYS A 615 -6.47 -7.95 23.53
N THR A 616 -5.46 -7.09 23.56
CA THR A 616 -5.64 -5.69 23.95
C THR A 616 -6.28 -4.87 22.82
N ALA A 617 -6.67 -3.64 23.15
CA ALA A 617 -7.02 -2.63 22.15
C ALA A 617 -5.86 -2.37 21.17
N GLY A 618 -4.61 -2.54 21.61
CA GLY A 618 -3.40 -2.40 20.80
C GLY A 618 -3.30 -3.43 19.68
N GLY A 619 -3.39 -4.72 20.01
CA GLY A 619 -3.45 -5.82 19.04
C GLY A 619 -4.59 -5.65 18.03
N THR A 620 -5.79 -5.36 18.53
CA THR A 620 -6.99 -5.09 17.71
C THR A 620 -6.77 -3.93 16.73
N LYS A 621 -6.20 -2.81 17.20
CA LYS A 621 -5.99 -1.63 16.35
C LYS A 621 -4.82 -1.81 15.38
N PHE A 622 -3.81 -2.59 15.73
CA PHE A 622 -2.72 -2.95 14.82
C PHE A 622 -3.22 -3.80 13.65
N LEU A 623 -4.07 -4.79 13.92
CA LEU A 623 -4.73 -5.59 12.89
C LEU A 623 -5.64 -4.76 11.97
N ASP A 624 -6.33 -3.74 12.49
CA ASP A 624 -7.11 -2.82 11.65
C ASP A 624 -6.21 -2.06 10.65
N GLU A 625 -5.01 -1.64 11.07
CA GLU A 625 -4.06 -0.94 10.18
C GLU A 625 -3.39 -1.92 9.19
N LEU A 626 -3.01 -3.13 9.64
CA LEU A 626 -2.37 -4.16 8.81
C LEU A 626 -3.31 -4.82 7.79
N LEU A 627 -4.57 -5.08 8.16
CA LEU A 627 -5.51 -5.90 7.38
C LEU A 627 -6.69 -5.13 6.78
N ILE A 628 -6.89 -3.86 7.15
CA ILE A 628 -7.83 -2.95 6.47
C ILE A 628 -7.01 -1.93 5.68
N TRP A 629 -6.19 -1.11 6.35
CA TRP A 629 -5.57 0.06 5.73
C TRP A 629 -4.41 -0.26 4.79
N ARG A 630 -3.58 -1.27 5.08
CA ARG A 630 -2.58 -1.75 4.12
C ARG A 630 -3.25 -2.53 2.98
N GLU A 631 -4.07 -3.54 3.27
CA GLU A 631 -4.66 -4.41 2.23
C GLU A 631 -5.63 -3.67 1.29
N ILE A 632 -6.34 -2.61 1.72
CA ILE A 632 -7.16 -1.80 0.80
C ILE A 632 -6.31 -1.05 -0.25
N GLY A 633 -5.03 -0.79 0.03
CA GLY A 633 -4.09 -0.26 -0.96
C GLY A 633 -3.71 -1.29 -2.02
N PHE A 634 -3.61 -2.57 -1.65
CA PHE A 634 -3.45 -3.66 -2.62
C PHE A 634 -4.75 -3.88 -3.43
N ASN A 635 -5.93 -3.74 -2.83
CA ASN A 635 -7.21 -3.72 -3.55
C ASN A 635 -7.29 -2.55 -4.56
N LEU A 636 -6.81 -1.36 -4.18
CA LEU A 636 -6.70 -0.22 -5.12
C LEU A 636 -5.79 -0.57 -6.30
N CYS A 637 -4.57 -1.04 -6.05
CA CYS A 637 -3.62 -1.32 -7.12
C CYS A 637 -4.13 -2.43 -8.07
N LEU A 638 -4.70 -3.52 -7.52
CA LEU A 638 -5.27 -4.61 -8.34
C LEU A 638 -6.35 -4.10 -9.31
N HIS A 639 -7.22 -3.18 -8.87
CA HIS A 639 -8.38 -2.72 -9.66
C HIS A 639 -8.14 -1.41 -10.44
N ARG A 640 -7.12 -0.62 -10.08
CA ARG A 640 -6.92 0.78 -10.50
C ARG A 640 -5.44 1.20 -10.68
N HIS A 641 -4.49 0.27 -10.86
CA HIS A 641 -3.05 0.62 -11.02
C HIS A 641 -2.80 1.72 -12.08
N HIS A 642 -3.51 1.68 -13.22
CA HIS A 642 -3.39 2.65 -14.31
C HIS A 642 -3.87 4.07 -13.95
N GLN A 643 -4.44 4.30 -12.75
CA GLN A 643 -4.96 5.60 -12.31
C GLN A 643 -4.15 6.21 -11.15
N LEU A 644 -3.18 5.48 -10.57
CA LEU A 644 -2.52 5.83 -9.30
C LEU A 644 -1.75 7.16 -9.31
N HIS A 645 -1.33 7.62 -10.49
CA HIS A 645 -0.53 8.84 -10.68
C HIS A 645 -1.38 10.07 -11.03
N SER A 646 -2.70 9.94 -11.05
CA SER A 646 -3.64 10.95 -11.54
C SER A 646 -4.80 11.19 -10.56
N LEU A 647 -5.49 12.33 -10.68
CA LEU A 647 -6.73 12.54 -9.93
C LEU A 647 -7.84 11.57 -10.33
N ALA A 648 -7.76 10.89 -11.49
CA ALA A 648 -8.77 9.93 -11.94
C ALA A 648 -8.96 8.75 -10.96
N GLY A 649 -7.93 8.41 -10.17
CA GLY A 649 -8.02 7.41 -9.10
C GLY A 649 -8.81 7.86 -7.86
N LEU A 650 -9.24 9.12 -7.79
CA LEU A 650 -10.00 9.70 -6.67
C LEU A 650 -11.52 9.57 -6.87
N PRO A 651 -12.33 9.50 -5.79
CA PRO A 651 -13.78 9.51 -5.90
C PRO A 651 -14.29 10.83 -6.51
N GLN A 652 -15.43 10.78 -7.22
CA GLN A 652 -15.98 11.92 -7.96
C GLN A 652 -16.09 13.21 -7.14
N TRP A 653 -16.54 13.12 -5.88
CA TRP A 653 -16.66 14.30 -5.00
C TRP A 653 -15.32 14.98 -4.72
N ALA A 654 -14.22 14.22 -4.65
CA ALA A 654 -12.88 14.74 -4.39
C ALA A 654 -12.29 15.38 -5.64
N ARG A 655 -12.54 14.78 -6.82
CA ARG A 655 -12.18 15.39 -8.11
C ARG A 655 -12.90 16.72 -8.31
N ALA A 656 -14.23 16.73 -8.18
CA ALA A 656 -15.05 17.92 -8.37
C ALA A 656 -14.64 19.10 -7.47
N THR A 657 -14.38 18.86 -6.18
CA THR A 657 -13.97 19.95 -5.27
C THR A 657 -12.49 20.37 -5.48
N LEU A 658 -11.63 19.51 -6.03
CA LEU A 658 -10.28 19.90 -6.43
C LEU A 658 -10.27 20.72 -7.74
N GLU A 659 -11.18 20.40 -8.66
CA GLU A 659 -11.40 21.10 -9.94
C GLU A 659 -12.03 22.48 -9.71
N GLU A 660 -13.10 22.56 -8.89
CA GLU A 660 -13.74 23.79 -8.41
C GLU A 660 -12.71 24.80 -7.83
N HIS A 661 -11.79 24.30 -7.01
CA HIS A 661 -10.75 25.10 -6.36
C HIS A 661 -9.41 25.11 -7.11
N ALA A 662 -9.35 24.62 -8.37
CA ALA A 662 -8.12 24.56 -9.14
C ALA A 662 -7.57 25.94 -9.50
N GLY A 663 -8.44 26.96 -9.62
CA GLY A 663 -8.08 28.35 -9.92
C GLY A 663 -7.71 29.22 -8.72
N ASP A 664 -7.85 28.73 -7.48
CA ASP A 664 -7.66 29.54 -6.28
C ASP A 664 -6.22 30.08 -6.14
N PRO A 665 -6.02 31.31 -5.63
CA PRO A 665 -4.67 31.84 -5.42
C PRO A 665 -3.93 31.03 -4.33
N ARG A 666 -2.73 30.53 -4.67
CA ARG A 666 -1.84 29.84 -3.73
C ARG A 666 -1.00 30.86 -2.96
N PRO A 667 -0.71 30.67 -1.65
CA PRO A 667 0.16 31.56 -0.87
C PRO A 667 1.56 31.74 -1.45
N GLY A 668 2.05 30.77 -2.21
CA GLY A 668 3.27 30.84 -3.00
C GLY A 668 3.48 29.52 -3.75
N LEU A 669 3.78 29.59 -5.05
CA LEU A 669 4.14 28.40 -5.81
C LEU A 669 5.59 28.03 -5.50
N LEU A 670 5.83 26.77 -5.12
CA LEU A 670 7.18 26.31 -4.77
C LEU A 670 7.66 25.27 -5.79
N PRO A 671 8.87 25.43 -6.36
CA PRO A 671 9.43 24.43 -7.25
C PRO A 671 9.69 23.13 -6.47
N TYR A 672 9.54 21.98 -7.15
CA TYR A 672 9.78 20.66 -6.54
C TYR A 672 11.13 20.59 -5.82
N SER A 673 12.21 21.18 -6.38
CA SER A 673 13.54 21.14 -5.78
C SER A 673 13.66 21.87 -4.41
N GLN A 674 12.74 22.77 -4.09
CA GLN A 674 12.66 23.43 -2.78
C GLN A 674 11.87 22.58 -1.78
N LEU A 675 10.76 21.98 -2.23
CA LEU A 675 9.99 21.01 -1.46
C LEU A 675 10.85 19.78 -1.12
N ASP A 676 11.59 19.25 -2.08
CA ASP A 676 12.45 18.07 -1.93
C ASP A 676 13.46 18.19 -0.77
N ARG A 677 14.07 19.37 -0.63
CA ARG A 677 15.08 19.68 0.40
C ARG A 677 14.47 20.02 1.77
N GLY A 678 13.14 20.11 1.87
CA GLY A 678 12.46 20.60 3.07
C GLY A 678 12.79 22.05 3.35
N ALA A 679 12.60 22.93 2.36
CA ALA A 679 12.84 24.36 2.46
C ALA A 679 11.62 25.20 2.01
N SER A 680 10.40 24.74 2.30
CA SER A 680 9.15 25.44 1.93
C SER A 680 8.90 26.70 2.75
N GLY A 681 9.60 26.88 3.88
CA GLY A 681 9.36 27.97 4.83
C GLY A 681 8.31 27.63 5.89
N ASP A 682 7.55 26.54 5.72
CA ASP A 682 6.74 25.98 6.81
C ASP A 682 7.62 25.09 7.69
N ALA A 683 7.99 25.60 8.86
CA ALA A 683 8.90 24.92 9.78
C ALA A 683 8.47 23.48 10.14
N PHE A 684 7.16 23.19 10.21
CA PHE A 684 6.67 21.84 10.52
C PHE A 684 6.80 20.90 9.33
N TRP A 685 6.43 21.38 8.14
CA TRP A 685 6.56 20.61 6.91
C TRP A 685 8.02 20.35 6.56
N ASP A 686 8.88 21.35 6.72
CA ASP A 686 10.33 21.24 6.53
C ASP A 686 10.95 20.24 7.50
N ALA A 687 10.52 20.25 8.78
CA ALA A 687 10.93 19.23 9.75
C ALA A 687 10.46 17.81 9.35
N ALA A 688 9.24 17.68 8.81
CA ALA A 688 8.71 16.40 8.31
C ALA A 688 9.48 15.88 7.09
N GLN A 689 9.74 16.74 6.11
CA GLN A 689 10.52 16.39 4.92
C GLN A 689 11.96 16.05 5.28
N LYS A 690 12.64 16.87 6.10
CA LYS A 690 14.01 16.61 6.57
C LYS A 690 14.12 15.31 7.38
N GLN A 691 13.09 14.96 8.17
CA GLN A 691 13.03 13.66 8.82
C GLN A 691 12.96 12.52 7.78
N LEU A 692 12.07 12.59 6.80
CA LEU A 692 11.95 11.60 5.73
C LEU A 692 13.25 11.48 4.90
N VAL A 693 13.87 12.60 4.53
CA VAL A 693 15.18 12.66 3.86
C VAL A 693 16.25 11.96 4.70
N ARG A 694 16.31 12.19 6.02
CA ARG A 694 17.32 11.61 6.91
C ARG A 694 17.11 10.13 7.24
N THR A 695 15.86 9.70 7.47
CA THR A 695 15.57 8.35 8.00
C THR A 695 15.06 7.36 6.96
N GLY A 696 14.47 7.83 5.86
CA GLY A 696 13.68 6.99 4.95
C GLY A 696 12.34 6.52 5.53
N GLU A 697 11.93 7.02 6.70
CA GLU A 697 10.69 6.70 7.39
C GLU A 697 9.96 7.98 7.83
N LEU A 698 8.71 8.17 7.38
CA LEU A 698 7.85 9.26 7.86
C LEU A 698 6.68 8.71 8.69
N HIS A 699 6.60 9.12 9.96
CA HIS A 699 5.55 8.67 10.89
C HIS A 699 4.15 9.02 10.36
N ASN A 700 3.22 8.05 10.32
CA ASN A 700 1.95 8.19 9.59
C ASN A 700 1.13 9.45 9.97
N ASN A 701 1.05 9.81 11.26
CA ASN A 701 0.35 11.03 11.68
C ASN A 701 0.98 12.31 11.08
N VAL A 702 2.30 12.31 10.87
CA VAL A 702 3.04 13.38 10.19
C VAL A 702 2.87 13.28 8.67
N ARG A 703 3.01 12.08 8.07
CA ARG A 703 2.77 11.81 6.62
C ARG A 703 1.41 12.33 6.14
N MET A 704 0.34 12.13 6.91
CA MET A 704 -1.01 12.69 6.63
C MET A 704 -1.07 14.22 6.59
N THR A 705 -0.18 14.92 7.29
CA THR A 705 -0.13 16.39 7.35
C THR A 705 0.79 16.92 6.25
N TRP A 706 1.96 16.29 6.12
CA TRP A 706 2.93 16.52 5.06
C TRP A 706 2.33 16.36 3.65
N GLY A 707 1.59 15.27 3.40
CA GLY A 707 1.00 14.97 2.10
C GLY A 707 -0.17 15.88 1.72
N LYS A 708 -0.85 16.49 2.69
CA LYS A 708 -1.94 17.45 2.45
C LYS A 708 -1.44 18.87 2.16
N ALA A 709 -0.23 19.21 2.60
CA ALA A 709 0.31 20.56 2.41
C ALA A 709 0.69 20.87 0.95
N PHE A 710 1.02 19.85 0.13
CA PHE A 710 1.38 20.03 -1.29
C PHE A 710 0.36 20.83 -2.09
N LEU A 711 -0.95 20.70 -1.79
CA LEU A 711 -2.01 21.48 -2.45
C LEU A 711 -1.82 22.99 -2.30
N GLN A 712 -1.20 23.47 -1.22
CA GLN A 712 -0.97 24.89 -0.95
C GLN A 712 0.14 25.51 -1.82
N TRP A 713 1.00 24.69 -2.43
CA TRP A 713 2.21 25.13 -3.11
C TRP A 713 2.35 24.63 -4.55
N GLY A 714 1.55 23.62 -4.95
CA GLY A 714 1.46 23.16 -6.33
C GLY A 714 0.56 24.07 -7.17
N PRO A 715 0.89 24.31 -8.46
CA PRO A 715 0.09 25.16 -9.36
C PRO A 715 -1.28 24.56 -9.68
N THR A 716 -1.38 23.23 -9.70
CA THR A 716 -2.64 22.48 -9.87
C THR A 716 -2.70 21.32 -8.88
N PRO A 717 -3.89 20.76 -8.59
CA PRO A 717 -4.01 19.58 -7.73
C PRO A 717 -3.27 18.35 -8.31
N GLU A 718 -3.25 18.19 -9.63
CA GLU A 718 -2.45 17.19 -10.35
C GLU A 718 -0.95 17.35 -10.06
N ALA A 719 -0.41 18.57 -10.19
CA ALA A 719 1.00 18.85 -9.93
C ALA A 719 1.35 18.61 -8.45
N ALA A 720 0.44 18.99 -7.54
CA ALA A 720 0.57 18.70 -6.11
C ALA A 720 0.58 17.19 -5.81
N LEU A 721 -0.26 16.39 -6.49
CA LEU A 721 -0.26 14.93 -6.38
C LEU A 721 1.04 14.32 -6.92
N ARG A 722 1.50 14.74 -8.11
CA ARG A 722 2.77 14.26 -8.70
C ARG A 722 3.95 14.57 -7.77
N ALA A 723 4.04 15.78 -7.23
CA ALA A 723 5.08 16.16 -6.26
C ALA A 723 5.01 15.32 -4.96
N ALA A 724 3.81 15.07 -4.42
CA ALA A 724 3.62 14.26 -3.22
C ALA A 724 4.01 12.79 -3.43
N LEU A 725 3.66 12.20 -4.58
CA LEU A 725 4.08 10.86 -4.96
C LEU A 725 5.60 10.78 -5.14
N HIS A 726 6.19 11.69 -5.93
CA HIS A 726 7.62 11.71 -6.22
C HIS A 726 8.46 11.85 -4.94
N CYS A 727 8.17 12.84 -4.08
CA CYS A 727 8.87 12.99 -2.79
C CYS A 727 8.76 11.72 -1.92
N ASN A 728 7.58 11.10 -1.87
CA ASN A 728 7.39 9.88 -1.07
C ASN A 728 8.16 8.69 -1.67
N HIS A 729 8.19 8.54 -2.99
CA HIS A 729 8.82 7.41 -3.67
C HIS A 729 10.35 7.49 -3.69
N ARG A 730 10.91 8.69 -3.88
CA ARG A 730 12.35 8.94 -3.88
C ARG A 730 12.98 8.74 -2.50
N TRP A 731 12.36 9.25 -1.44
CA TRP A 731 12.97 9.25 -0.10
C TRP A 731 12.58 8.09 0.80
N ALA A 732 11.35 7.57 0.70
CA ALA A 732 10.85 6.57 1.64
C ALA A 732 11.26 5.14 1.27
N LEU A 733 11.70 4.37 2.27
CA LEU A 733 11.95 2.94 2.12
C LEU A 733 10.65 2.14 1.89
N ASP A 734 9.50 2.68 2.31
CA ASP A 734 8.16 2.15 2.01
C ASP A 734 7.45 2.90 0.86
N GLY A 735 8.20 3.69 0.07
CA GLY A 735 7.74 4.30 -1.19
C GLY A 735 7.52 3.26 -2.29
N CYS A 736 6.81 3.62 -3.37
CA CYS A 736 6.38 2.70 -4.44
C CYS A 736 5.54 1.48 -3.97
N ASP A 737 5.00 1.53 -2.74
CA ASP A 737 4.15 0.48 -2.18
C ASP A 737 2.65 0.75 -2.42
N PRO A 738 1.79 -0.28 -2.63
CA PRO A 738 0.34 -0.12 -2.66
C PRO A 738 -0.27 0.64 -1.48
N ALA A 739 0.27 0.46 -0.26
CA ALA A 739 -0.16 1.22 0.92
C ALA A 739 0.36 2.66 0.92
N SER A 740 1.52 2.92 0.29
CA SER A 740 2.03 4.28 0.06
C SER A 740 1.13 5.05 -0.91
N TYR A 741 0.78 4.46 -2.07
CA TYR A 741 -0.17 5.09 -3.01
C TYR A 741 -1.51 5.40 -2.34
N ALA A 742 -2.08 4.43 -1.61
CA ALA A 742 -3.30 4.62 -0.83
C ALA A 742 -3.21 5.76 0.20
N GLY A 743 -2.08 5.88 0.90
CA GLY A 743 -1.83 6.93 1.88
C GLY A 743 -1.66 8.33 1.27
N ILE A 744 -1.01 8.44 0.11
CA ILE A 744 -0.90 9.71 -0.62
C ILE A 744 -2.27 10.09 -1.21
N LEU A 745 -2.96 9.20 -1.92
CA LEU A 745 -4.28 9.49 -2.50
C LEU A 745 -5.34 9.79 -1.43
N TRP A 746 -5.21 9.25 -0.21
CA TRP A 746 -6.04 9.66 0.95
C TRP A 746 -5.86 11.15 1.30
N CYS A 747 -4.65 11.71 1.14
CA CYS A 747 -4.42 13.14 1.33
C CYS A 747 -5.24 13.99 0.36
N PHE A 748 -5.53 13.47 -0.84
CA PHE A 748 -6.34 14.09 -1.89
C PHE A 748 -7.82 13.61 -1.89
N GLY A 749 -8.25 12.84 -0.88
CA GLY A 749 -9.68 12.51 -0.65
C GLY A 749 -10.08 11.05 -0.83
N LEU A 750 -9.19 10.17 -1.28
CA LEU A 750 -9.50 8.73 -1.37
C LEU A 750 -9.85 8.14 0.01
N TYR A 751 -10.81 7.22 0.05
CA TYR A 751 -11.36 6.57 1.26
C TYR A 751 -12.09 7.47 2.28
N ASP A 752 -12.07 8.79 2.11
CA ASP A 752 -12.75 9.72 3.00
C ASP A 752 -14.16 10.13 2.51
N SER A 753 -14.85 10.98 3.28
CA SER A 753 -16.05 11.73 2.89
C SER A 753 -15.72 13.23 2.79
N PRO A 754 -16.50 14.01 2.02
CA PRO A 754 -16.53 15.47 2.12
C PRO A 754 -16.64 15.93 3.57
N LYS A 755 -15.97 17.04 3.91
CA LYS A 755 -16.13 17.75 5.19
C LYS A 755 -17.03 18.96 5.01
N GLY A 756 -17.64 19.42 6.11
CA GLY A 756 -18.58 20.56 6.13
C GLY A 756 -17.87 21.91 5.99
N SER A 757 -17.09 22.07 4.92
CA SER A 757 -16.25 23.22 4.63
C SER A 757 -16.13 23.45 3.11
N ALA A 758 -17.20 23.15 2.36
CA ALA A 758 -17.32 23.53 0.96
C ALA A 758 -17.04 25.04 0.81
N GLY A 759 -16.27 25.43 -0.22
CA GLY A 759 -15.82 26.81 -0.39
C GLY A 759 -14.57 27.20 0.43
N THR A 760 -13.88 26.28 1.11
CA THR A 760 -12.58 26.61 1.72
C THR A 760 -11.48 26.65 0.66
N PRO A 761 -10.74 27.76 0.48
CA PRO A 761 -9.81 27.89 -0.62
C PRO A 761 -8.80 26.74 -0.73
N ILE A 762 -8.46 26.37 -1.97
CA ILE A 762 -7.50 25.35 -2.41
C ILE A 762 -7.90 23.90 -2.05
N SER A 763 -8.41 23.66 -0.85
CA SER A 763 -8.74 22.31 -0.36
C SER A 763 -10.20 21.93 -0.52
N GLY A 764 -11.10 22.90 -0.72
CA GLY A 764 -12.54 22.71 -0.80
C GLY A 764 -13.09 21.84 0.33
N SER A 765 -13.82 20.79 -0.07
CA SER A 765 -14.44 19.84 0.85
C SER A 765 -13.50 18.74 1.38
N LEU A 766 -12.19 18.78 1.08
CA LEU A 766 -11.23 17.80 1.60
C LEU A 766 -11.00 17.95 3.11
N ALA A 767 -10.64 16.84 3.77
CA ALA A 767 -10.21 16.90 5.17
C ALA A 767 -8.94 17.74 5.33
N GLN A 768 -9.04 18.90 5.99
CA GLN A 768 -7.90 19.77 6.24
C GLN A 768 -7.02 19.27 7.41
N ARG A 769 -5.71 19.53 7.30
CA ARG A 769 -4.72 19.32 8.37
C ARG A 769 -3.67 20.43 8.35
N SER A 770 -3.95 21.54 9.02
CA SER A 770 -3.00 22.66 9.15
C SER A 770 -1.66 22.20 9.77
N THR A 771 -0.57 22.53 9.09
CA THR A 771 0.82 22.39 9.55
C THR A 771 1.07 23.15 10.84
N ALA A 772 0.70 24.44 10.90
CA ALA A 772 0.74 25.25 12.12
C ALA A 772 -0.10 24.64 13.27
N GLY A 773 -1.25 24.05 12.96
CA GLY A 773 -2.06 23.29 13.92
C GLY A 773 -1.44 21.96 14.38
N HIS A 774 -0.47 21.43 13.64
CA HIS A 774 0.35 20.29 14.08
C HIS A 774 1.57 20.77 14.87
N ALA A 775 2.27 21.83 14.43
CA ALA A 775 3.42 22.44 15.12
C ALA A 775 3.14 22.75 16.60
N ARG A 776 1.94 23.25 16.92
CA ARG A 776 1.50 23.52 18.31
C ARG A 776 1.40 22.27 19.21
N ARG A 777 1.31 21.08 18.63
CA ARG A 777 1.22 19.79 19.35
C ARG A 777 2.50 18.95 19.24
N LEU A 778 3.28 19.19 18.19
CA LEU A 778 4.51 18.49 17.85
C LEU A 778 5.53 19.55 17.40
N PRO A 779 6.28 20.16 18.33
CA PRO A 779 7.17 21.28 18.03
C PRO A 779 8.23 20.89 16.97
N PRO A 780 8.36 21.64 15.86
CA PRO A 780 9.23 21.24 14.74
C PRO A 780 10.69 20.99 15.14
N ALA A 781 11.26 21.85 15.98
CA ALA A 781 12.64 21.71 16.45
C ALA A 781 12.84 20.38 17.22
N ALA A 782 11.95 20.06 18.15
CA ALA A 782 12.00 18.80 18.91
C ALA A 782 11.77 17.58 18.00
N TYR A 783 10.89 17.69 16.99
CA TYR A 783 10.67 16.63 16.02
C TYR A 783 11.90 16.37 15.13
N SER A 784 12.56 17.42 14.64
CA SER A 784 13.80 17.33 13.86
C SER A 784 14.98 16.77 14.68
N GLN A 785 14.98 16.97 15.99
CA GLN A 785 15.99 16.43 16.92
C GLN A 785 15.70 15.00 17.39
N LEU A 786 14.60 14.37 16.98
CA LEU A 786 14.32 12.98 17.35
C LEU A 786 15.48 12.06 16.91
N PRO A 787 15.99 11.19 17.81
CA PRO A 787 17.04 10.24 17.47
C PRO A 787 16.55 9.28 16.38
N VAL A 788 17.50 8.83 15.56
CA VAL A 788 17.33 8.09 14.30
C VAL A 788 17.27 6.58 14.53
#